data_AF-A0A936ERT9-F1
#
_entry.id   AF-A0A936ERT9-F1
#
_cell.length_a   1.000
_cell.length_b   1.000
_cell.length_c   1.000
_cell.angle_alpha   90.00
_cell.angle_beta   90.00
_cell.angle_gamma   90.00
#
_symmetry.space_group_name_H-M   'P 1'
#
loop_
_entity.id
_entity.type
_entity.pdbx_description
1 polymer ?
#
loop_
_entity_poly.entity_id
_entity_poly.type
_entity_poly.pdbx_seq_one_letter_code
_entity_poly.pdbx_strand_id
1 'polypeptide(L)'
;MPYLRAKPVATSESSGTVSFVVFLDVASVNEIKVNYGFNNGTAVSSGSGIDFRTQSGTLTFAPGETSKTLTVQVVDNTAAESTELFWLDLNTPVNATVEQRWTPGFIFDNDATAGTPVLKVSSPVVDESGRSADFFVWLSKPSTLPVSVSYSTADDTAIAGQDYQEGAGLLNFAPGEMVKTVSIDLINDSLAETQEYFRLVLANASGATLAQPSASAEIGANDGPIVGAPYVSARPIAAAEGETSTQFVISLSAPSGNEVRVNYGLNDGTAVYSGSGQDFQSYSGTLVFAPGETTKTLPVVVIDNSTAESTEVFWLDLNTPVNAVINQRWTPALLFDNDGTSGTPVIEVTEPVVDESGHTASFFVSLSRPSTGVVSVNYATADDTATAGADYRALSGSLSFQPGEVLKAVQVDIIDDSLAETQEYFRLTFSNPTGATLAQPAARAEIGPSDSATVGAPYIHARTVAAGESDTTAQFVITLSAPSTNEVRVNFGLDSGTAVYSGSGQDFQATSGTLVFAPGETTKTLPLVVTDNSVAEGTETYWLDLNTPVNAVVPQRWTQGFVFDNDGTTGTPAISVSDVVTDESSGVAAFRVSLSRPSNGIVSVDFHSANDTAAAGSDFHAVAGSLSFQPGEMVKTVLVDIVDDSLSETDEWFQMLLSNPAGATLGDAVGAALIGRSDGQAVSQPQITSQPIFVSEADAATSFIVQLSAPSSNEVRVNFGLNGGTAAYSGSGQDFQTYSGTLVFAPGETTKMLPFNLINNTTAEGDEAFTLDLNSPVNATVPQRYTTATIIDDDGASTVYSGGISNDLYPVSGALDRIAESPGGGIDTVISTISYTLPDNVENLVLTGSALNALGNAGNNVFRGTAANNVFDGKAGVDTVVYDGPAAAYTVTGSIASRTVTSAAEGNDTLLSIERLQFSDRILAQDTTATGNTYLAYAMLNAAFDTAPDTALLSQWTAQLDRVGSLGALAQAMINAYAPGVSDEALVAYLWGTIVETPIPLDALSTYVGLVRSGSYTQAGLVELVTTLDLNTVEIAGIVGQTLQLDPAWFPPPGA
;
A
#
# COMPACT_ATOMS: atom_id res chain seq x y z
N MET A 1 34.22 27.08 -20.28
CA MET A 1 35.28 27.18 -19.23
C MET A 1 35.56 25.76 -18.79
N PRO A 2 36.79 25.40 -18.39
CA PRO A 2 37.07 24.08 -17.83
C PRO A 2 36.31 23.86 -16.52
N TYR A 3 35.88 22.63 -16.30
CA TYR A 3 35.28 22.13 -15.09
C TYR A 3 36.36 21.53 -14.18
N LEU A 4 36.29 21.86 -12.89
CA LEU A 4 37.25 21.47 -11.87
C LEU A 4 36.58 20.56 -10.85
N ARG A 5 37.21 19.41 -10.57
CA ARG A 5 36.72 18.42 -9.60
C ARG A 5 37.86 17.68 -8.90
N ALA A 6 37.52 16.98 -7.84
CA ALA A 6 38.41 16.07 -7.11
C ALA A 6 37.65 14.78 -6.80
N LYS A 7 38.36 13.65 -6.74
CA LYS A 7 37.77 12.36 -6.34
C LYS A 7 37.83 12.17 -4.83
N PRO A 8 36.84 11.47 -4.24
CA PRO A 8 36.95 10.96 -2.88
C PRO A 8 38.24 10.18 -2.67
N VAL A 9 38.74 10.18 -1.44
CA VAL A 9 39.92 9.41 -1.05
C VAL A 9 39.66 8.65 0.23
N ALA A 10 40.31 7.50 0.38
CA ALA A 10 40.28 6.69 1.59
C ALA A 10 41.70 6.38 2.05
N THR A 11 41.93 6.40 3.36
CA THR A 11 43.25 6.11 3.94
C THR A 11 43.13 5.42 5.29
N SER A 12 44.13 4.62 5.66
CA SER A 12 44.33 4.24 7.06
C SER A 12 44.89 5.43 7.83
N GLU A 13 44.55 5.52 9.12
CA GLU A 13 45.04 6.56 10.02
C GLU A 13 46.59 6.56 10.13
N SER A 14 47.18 5.37 10.17
CA SER A 14 48.63 5.12 10.17
C SER A 14 49.36 5.47 8.86
N SER A 15 48.68 5.96 7.82
CA SER A 15 49.33 6.33 6.56
C SER A 15 50.21 7.58 6.68
N GLY A 16 49.92 8.43 7.68
CA GLY A 16 50.55 9.73 7.91
C GLY A 16 50.16 10.83 6.91
N THR A 17 49.74 10.48 5.68
CA THR A 17 49.26 11.44 4.68
C THR A 17 48.28 10.83 3.71
N VAL A 18 47.32 11.64 3.26
CA VAL A 18 46.45 11.31 2.11
C VAL A 18 46.48 12.42 1.08
N SER A 19 46.30 12.07 -0.20
CA SER A 19 46.45 13.00 -1.32
C SER A 19 45.21 13.02 -2.21
N PHE A 20 44.60 14.19 -2.34
CA PHE A 20 43.53 14.45 -3.30
C PHE A 20 44.15 14.85 -4.65
N VAL A 21 43.67 14.24 -5.73
CA VAL A 21 43.98 14.70 -7.09
C VAL A 21 42.86 15.62 -7.54
N VAL A 22 43.18 16.90 -7.71
CA VAL A 22 42.30 17.91 -8.27
C VAL A 22 42.61 18.03 -9.75
N PHE A 23 41.61 17.87 -10.62
CA PHE A 23 41.83 17.88 -12.05
C PHE A 23 40.76 18.68 -12.81
N LEU A 24 41.13 19.03 -14.03
CA LEU A 24 40.30 19.70 -15.01
C LEU A 24 39.79 18.67 -16.03
N ASP A 25 38.56 18.84 -16.46
CA ASP A 25 37.98 18.09 -17.58
C ASP A 25 38.78 18.28 -18.88
N VAL A 26 39.26 19.51 -19.13
CA VAL A 26 40.01 19.91 -20.32
C VAL A 26 41.13 20.91 -19.97
N ALA A 27 42.21 20.89 -20.76
CA ALA A 27 43.31 21.82 -20.62
C ALA A 27 42.88 23.27 -20.92
N SER A 28 43.27 24.21 -20.05
CA SER A 28 42.99 25.64 -20.22
C SER A 28 44.14 26.36 -20.91
N VAL A 29 43.84 27.34 -21.77
CA VAL A 29 44.83 28.31 -22.28
C VAL A 29 45.11 29.45 -21.31
N ASN A 30 44.22 29.66 -20.34
CA ASN A 30 44.35 30.67 -19.30
C ASN A 30 44.77 30.01 -17.98
N GLU A 31 45.47 30.75 -17.13
CA GLU A 31 45.74 30.33 -15.76
C GLU A 31 44.42 30.15 -14.99
N ILE A 32 44.29 29.00 -14.32
CA ILE A 32 43.15 28.70 -13.44
C ILE A 32 43.61 28.79 -12.00
N LYS A 33 42.78 29.42 -11.16
CA LYS A 33 42.99 29.49 -9.70
C LYS A 33 41.75 28.98 -8.99
N VAL A 34 41.94 28.20 -7.94
CA VAL A 34 40.88 27.82 -7.01
C VAL A 34 41.46 27.86 -5.60
N ASN A 35 40.71 28.41 -4.64
CA ASN A 35 41.11 28.32 -3.24
C ASN A 35 40.67 26.97 -2.70
N TYR A 36 41.51 26.39 -1.83
CA TYR A 36 41.20 25.15 -1.14
C TYR A 36 41.36 25.27 0.36
N GLY A 37 40.62 24.46 1.11
CA GLY A 37 40.78 24.24 2.54
C GLY A 37 40.34 22.84 2.94
N PHE A 38 40.88 22.33 4.06
CA PHE A 38 40.39 21.10 4.68
C PHE A 38 39.53 21.42 5.90
N ASN A 39 38.27 21.00 5.87
CA ASN A 39 37.26 21.28 6.88
C ASN A 39 36.87 19.98 7.61
N ASN A 40 36.48 20.10 8.88
CA ASN A 40 36.07 18.97 9.70
C ASN A 40 34.76 18.35 9.18
N GLY A 41 34.63 17.03 9.33
CA GLY A 41 33.36 16.30 9.27
C GLY A 41 33.17 15.60 10.61
N THR A 42 33.22 14.27 10.62
CA THR A 42 33.43 13.49 11.87
C THR A 42 34.89 13.47 12.29
N ALA A 43 35.83 13.46 11.33
CA ALA A 43 37.23 13.73 11.60
C ALA A 43 37.43 15.23 11.91
N VAL A 44 38.23 15.52 12.92
CA VAL A 44 38.51 16.84 13.47
C VAL A 44 39.97 17.24 13.29
N SER A 45 40.20 18.52 12.95
CA SER A 45 41.54 19.05 12.70
C SER A 45 42.25 19.65 13.92
N SER A 46 41.64 19.57 15.10
CA SER A 46 42.17 20.15 16.34
C SER A 46 41.48 19.55 17.55
N GLY A 47 42.22 19.33 18.64
CA GLY A 47 41.65 18.77 19.87
C GLY A 47 42.56 17.69 20.45
N SER A 48 42.01 16.92 21.39
CA SER A 48 42.68 15.74 21.96
C SER A 48 42.51 14.46 21.13
N GLY A 49 41.43 14.34 20.34
CA GLY A 49 41.35 13.47 19.16
C GLY A 49 41.53 14.40 17.97
N ILE A 50 42.58 14.21 17.19
CA ILE A 50 42.89 15.05 16.03
C ILE A 50 43.34 14.07 14.97
N ASP A 51 42.68 14.10 13.83
CA ASP A 51 42.78 12.99 12.87
C ASP A 51 43.46 13.46 11.59
N PHE A 52 43.41 14.78 11.33
CA PHE A 52 44.17 15.41 10.27
C PHE A 52 44.65 16.81 10.64
N ARG A 53 45.63 17.34 9.90
CA ARG A 53 46.08 18.73 10.06
C ARG A 53 45.50 19.59 8.95
N THR A 54 44.70 20.60 9.31
CA THR A 54 44.13 21.52 8.32
C THR A 54 45.22 22.28 7.56
N GLN A 55 44.96 22.51 6.27
CA GLN A 55 45.77 23.30 5.36
C GLN A 55 44.82 24.04 4.42
N SER A 56 45.14 25.28 4.07
CA SER A 56 44.42 26.05 3.06
C SER A 56 45.38 26.83 2.18
N GLY A 57 44.93 27.20 0.99
CA GLY A 57 45.73 27.96 0.04
C GLY A 57 45.04 28.17 -1.30
N THR A 58 45.82 28.61 -2.29
CA THR A 58 45.35 28.76 -3.68
C THR A 58 46.07 27.75 -4.56
N LEU A 59 45.30 26.87 -5.21
CA LEU A 59 45.78 25.95 -6.22
C LEU A 59 45.77 26.68 -7.58
N THR A 60 46.93 26.72 -8.27
CA THR A 60 47.09 27.48 -9.53
C THR A 60 47.54 26.58 -10.67
N PHE A 61 46.65 26.25 -11.60
CA PHE A 61 46.98 25.47 -12.80
C PHE A 61 47.57 26.40 -13.87
N ALA A 62 48.78 26.07 -14.32
CA ALA A 62 49.40 26.76 -15.45
C ALA A 62 48.62 26.46 -16.74
N PRO A 63 48.69 27.34 -17.77
CA PRO A 63 48.13 27.01 -19.08
C PRO A 63 48.60 25.64 -19.58
N GLY A 64 47.66 24.77 -19.94
CA GLY A 64 47.89 23.39 -20.38
C GLY A 64 47.95 22.33 -19.26
N GLU A 65 48.03 22.72 -17.99
CA GLU A 65 48.05 21.79 -16.85
C GLU A 65 46.63 21.34 -16.50
N THR A 66 46.41 20.02 -16.38
CA THR A 66 45.08 19.43 -16.15
C THR A 66 44.91 18.77 -14.79
N SER A 67 45.98 18.59 -14.00
CA SER A 67 45.88 17.93 -12.69
C SER A 67 46.90 18.50 -11.70
N LYS A 68 46.52 18.56 -10.43
CA LYS A 68 47.42 18.83 -9.30
C LYS A 68 47.04 17.97 -8.11
N THR A 69 48.02 17.73 -7.26
CA THR A 69 47.84 16.95 -6.04
C THR A 69 47.87 17.86 -4.82
N LEU A 70 46.90 17.70 -3.93
CA LEU A 70 46.84 18.30 -2.60
C LEU A 70 47.05 17.20 -1.57
N THR A 71 48.08 17.33 -0.75
CA THR A 71 48.38 16.38 0.33
C THR A 71 47.99 16.98 1.68
N VAL A 72 47.29 16.20 2.50
CA VAL A 72 46.96 16.54 3.88
C VAL A 72 47.63 15.53 4.81
N GLN A 73 48.07 15.99 5.98
CA GLN A 73 48.65 15.12 7.00
C GLN A 73 47.52 14.45 7.77
N VAL A 74 47.59 13.13 7.86
CA VAL A 74 46.74 12.30 8.73
C VAL A 74 47.51 12.06 10.02
N VAL A 75 46.83 12.10 11.16
CA VAL A 75 47.44 11.96 12.47
C VAL A 75 47.02 10.61 13.02
N ASP A 76 47.99 9.71 13.17
CA ASP A 76 47.83 8.40 13.80
C ASP A 76 47.85 8.56 15.32
N ASN A 77 46.78 8.13 15.99
CA ASN A 77 46.64 8.21 17.43
C ASN A 77 46.69 6.81 18.09
N THR A 78 46.00 6.60 19.21
CA THR A 78 45.98 5.28 19.90
C THR A 78 44.58 4.88 20.36
N ALA A 79 43.58 5.72 20.05
CA ALA A 79 42.20 5.53 20.41
C ALA A 79 41.51 4.79 19.28
N ALA A 80 40.77 3.73 19.63
CA ALA A 80 39.95 3.06 18.65
C ALA A 80 38.75 3.94 18.30
N GLU A 81 38.65 4.33 17.04
CA GLU A 81 37.65 5.24 16.49
C GLU A 81 36.86 4.54 15.37
N SER A 82 35.70 5.09 15.01
CA SER A 82 34.93 4.62 13.86
C SER A 82 35.57 5.12 12.55
N THR A 83 34.99 4.79 11.40
CA THR A 83 35.45 5.42 10.14
C THR A 83 35.05 6.88 10.14
N GLU A 84 36.00 7.76 9.87
CA GLU A 84 35.80 9.20 9.98
C GLU A 84 35.85 9.88 8.61
N LEU A 85 35.17 11.01 8.49
CA LEU A 85 35.03 11.79 7.28
C LEU A 85 35.53 13.21 7.52
N PHE A 86 36.31 13.75 6.59
CA PHE A 86 36.64 15.18 6.48
C PHE A 86 36.44 15.69 5.06
N TRP A 87 36.48 17.00 4.86
CA TRP A 87 36.17 17.61 3.57
C TRP A 87 37.35 18.36 2.95
N LEU A 88 37.54 18.18 1.65
CA LEU A 88 38.22 19.15 0.79
C LEU A 88 37.20 20.16 0.25
N ASP A 89 37.35 21.43 0.60
CA ASP A 89 36.54 22.55 0.10
C ASP A 89 37.28 23.28 -1.03
N LEU A 90 36.72 23.27 -2.24
CA LEU A 90 37.19 23.97 -3.43
C LEU A 90 36.28 25.17 -3.72
N ASN A 91 36.76 26.39 -3.48
CA ASN A 91 35.93 27.59 -3.60
C ASN A 91 36.61 28.73 -4.37
N THR A 92 35.78 29.71 -4.77
CA THR A 92 36.21 30.93 -5.49
C THR A 92 37.04 30.66 -6.76
N PRO A 93 36.59 29.79 -7.68
CA PRO A 93 37.35 29.50 -8.88
C PRO A 93 37.45 30.73 -9.80
N VAL A 94 38.57 30.86 -10.49
CA VAL A 94 38.84 31.85 -11.53
C VAL A 94 39.16 31.11 -12.81
N ASN A 95 38.45 31.46 -13.90
CA ASN A 95 38.54 30.83 -15.22
C ASN A 95 38.14 29.34 -15.30
N ALA A 96 37.52 28.81 -14.25
CA ALA A 96 36.97 27.46 -14.19
C ALA A 96 35.64 27.44 -13.43
N THR A 97 34.86 26.38 -13.61
CA THR A 97 33.67 26.07 -12.82
C THR A 97 33.99 24.91 -11.88
N VAL A 98 33.67 25.02 -10.59
CA VAL A 98 33.80 23.88 -9.66
C VAL A 98 32.52 23.06 -9.75
N GLU A 99 32.62 21.78 -10.12
CA GLU A 99 31.45 20.89 -10.28
C GLU A 99 30.80 20.56 -8.94
N GLN A 100 31.65 20.28 -7.94
CA GLN A 100 31.27 20.01 -6.57
C GLN A 100 32.28 20.65 -5.63
N ARG A 101 31.79 21.53 -4.74
CA ARG A 101 32.64 22.28 -3.81
C ARG A 101 33.28 21.38 -2.75
N TRP A 102 32.55 20.38 -2.28
CA TRP A 102 32.92 19.54 -1.15
C TRP A 102 33.25 18.14 -1.64
N THR A 103 34.48 17.69 -1.44
CA THR A 103 34.92 16.33 -1.77
C THR A 103 35.29 15.58 -0.47
N PRO A 104 34.71 14.42 -0.19
CA PRO A 104 34.95 13.69 1.06
C PRO A 104 36.32 12.99 1.07
N GLY A 105 36.93 12.91 2.25
CA GLY A 105 38.06 12.04 2.54
C GLY A 105 37.75 11.17 3.76
N PHE A 106 38.02 9.88 3.64
CA PHE A 106 37.72 8.88 4.67
C PHE A 106 38.99 8.41 5.38
N ILE A 107 38.95 8.34 6.71
CA ILE A 107 40.03 7.84 7.57
C ILE A 107 39.53 6.58 8.27
N PHE A 108 40.27 5.48 8.12
CA PHE A 108 39.99 4.19 8.73
C PHE A 108 40.96 3.95 9.90
N ASP A 109 40.42 3.91 11.11
CA ASP A 109 41.15 3.62 12.36
C ASP A 109 41.86 2.26 12.33
N ASN A 110 43.07 2.22 12.89
CA ASN A 110 43.88 1.01 13.06
C ASN A 110 44.12 0.58 14.51
N ASP A 111 43.43 1.19 15.47
CA ASP A 111 43.72 1.00 16.90
C ASP A 111 42.69 0.14 17.64
N ALA A 112 41.58 -0.21 16.99
CA ALA A 112 40.66 -1.23 17.48
C ALA A 112 41.36 -2.57 17.82
N THR A 113 40.76 -3.37 18.71
CA THR A 113 41.38 -4.64 19.11
C THR A 113 41.50 -5.59 17.92
N ALA A 114 42.75 -5.99 17.61
CA ALA A 114 43.03 -6.82 16.46
C ALA A 114 42.34 -8.20 16.52
N GLY A 115 41.86 -8.68 15.39
CA GLY A 115 41.16 -9.96 15.26
C GLY A 115 41.19 -10.50 13.84
N THR A 116 40.30 -11.44 13.52
CA THR A 116 40.02 -11.79 12.12
C THR A 116 39.01 -10.76 11.57
N PRO A 117 39.42 -9.88 10.65
CA PRO A 117 38.53 -8.87 10.09
C PRO A 117 37.54 -9.45 9.09
N VAL A 118 36.46 -8.71 8.89
CA VAL A 118 35.55 -8.86 7.76
C VAL A 118 36.00 -7.87 6.67
N LEU A 119 36.07 -8.32 5.42
CA LEU A 119 36.30 -7.46 4.27
C LEU A 119 34.99 -6.84 3.79
N LYS A 120 35.04 -5.53 3.56
CA LYS A 120 33.95 -4.71 3.00
C LYS A 120 34.44 -4.00 1.73
N VAL A 121 33.51 -3.65 0.85
CA VAL A 121 33.79 -2.95 -0.41
C VAL A 121 32.69 -1.93 -0.70
N SER A 122 33.05 -0.75 -1.21
CA SER A 122 32.12 0.32 -1.55
C SER A 122 31.50 0.12 -2.93
N SER A 123 30.30 0.64 -3.15
CA SER A 123 29.64 0.71 -4.47
C SER A 123 29.77 2.12 -5.05
N PRO A 124 30.74 2.39 -5.95
CA PRO A 124 30.92 3.72 -6.50
C PRO A 124 29.81 4.07 -7.49
N VAL A 125 29.37 5.33 -7.48
CA VAL A 125 28.45 5.89 -8.46
C VAL A 125 29.19 6.95 -9.24
N VAL A 126 29.28 6.75 -10.54
CA VAL A 126 30.14 7.53 -11.43
C VAL A 126 29.44 7.80 -12.75
N ASP A 127 29.96 8.80 -13.45
CA ASP A 127 29.66 9.07 -14.84
C ASP A 127 30.88 8.66 -15.66
N GLU A 128 30.73 8.20 -16.89
CA GLU A 128 31.88 7.75 -17.69
C GLU A 128 32.88 8.86 -17.96
N SER A 129 32.41 10.11 -17.98
CA SER A 129 33.26 11.29 -18.05
C SER A 129 34.25 11.34 -16.87
N GLY A 130 33.97 10.64 -15.76
CA GLY A 130 34.80 10.42 -14.59
C GLY A 130 36.06 9.57 -14.83
N ARG A 131 36.13 8.86 -15.97
CA ARG A 131 37.25 8.02 -16.47
C ARG A 131 37.66 6.81 -15.63
N SER A 132 37.30 6.77 -14.35
CA SER A 132 37.50 5.58 -13.52
C SER A 132 36.48 5.50 -12.38
N ALA A 133 36.06 4.28 -12.07
CA ALA A 133 35.33 3.90 -10.87
C ALA A 133 36.33 3.46 -9.78
N ASP A 134 36.31 4.12 -8.63
CA ASP A 134 37.23 3.84 -7.52
C ASP A 134 36.48 3.09 -6.40
N PHE A 135 36.77 1.81 -6.24
CA PHE A 135 36.24 0.97 -5.16
C PHE A 135 37.17 1.05 -3.94
N PHE A 136 36.62 1.41 -2.78
CA PHE A 136 37.32 1.29 -1.50
C PHE A 136 37.05 -0.09 -0.90
N VAL A 137 38.12 -0.86 -0.65
CA VAL A 137 38.08 -2.18 -0.01
C VAL A 137 38.75 -2.06 1.35
N TRP A 138 38.01 -2.31 2.43
CA TRP A 138 38.52 -2.11 3.80
C TRP A 138 38.23 -3.28 4.75
N LEU A 139 38.98 -3.29 5.86
CA LEU A 139 38.87 -4.24 6.95
C LEU A 139 37.98 -3.66 8.06
N SER A 140 37.14 -4.49 8.66
CA SER A 140 36.27 -4.08 9.78
C SER A 140 37.02 -3.84 11.11
N LYS A 141 38.29 -4.22 11.19
CA LYS A 141 39.19 -4.08 12.36
C LYS A 141 40.63 -4.38 11.92
N PRO A 142 41.67 -3.93 12.65
CA PRO A 142 43.05 -4.21 12.28
C PRO A 142 43.39 -5.69 12.41
N SER A 143 44.34 -6.14 11.59
CA SER A 143 44.95 -7.47 11.66
C SER A 143 46.43 -7.37 11.98
N THR A 144 46.90 -8.25 12.87
CA THR A 144 48.34 -8.39 13.19
C THR A 144 49.10 -9.24 12.16
N LEU A 145 48.37 -9.93 11.28
CA LEU A 145 48.92 -10.72 10.18
C LEU A 145 48.52 -10.09 8.84
N PRO A 146 49.30 -10.30 7.76
CA PRO A 146 48.89 -9.85 6.44
C PRO A 146 47.55 -10.45 6.03
N VAL A 147 46.68 -9.62 5.45
CA VAL A 147 45.41 -10.06 4.86
C VAL A 147 45.53 -9.97 3.34
N SER A 148 44.99 -10.95 2.63
CA SER A 148 44.99 -10.93 1.16
C SER A 148 43.65 -11.34 0.60
N VAL A 149 43.25 -10.74 -0.51
CA VAL A 149 42.00 -11.05 -1.24
C VAL A 149 42.22 -10.82 -2.73
N SER A 150 41.77 -11.75 -3.58
CA SER A 150 41.76 -11.54 -5.03
C SER A 150 40.52 -10.79 -5.46
N TYR A 151 40.62 -9.94 -6.46
CA TYR A 151 39.47 -9.27 -7.08
C TYR A 151 39.42 -9.53 -8.59
N SER A 152 38.23 -9.47 -9.16
CA SER A 152 37.96 -9.44 -10.60
C SER A 152 36.69 -8.64 -10.88
N THR A 153 36.63 -7.95 -12.02
CA THR A 153 35.39 -7.35 -12.51
C THR A 153 34.48 -8.39 -13.14
N ALA A 154 33.17 -8.16 -13.14
CA ALA A 154 32.19 -8.98 -13.83
C ALA A 154 31.11 -8.09 -14.47
N ASP A 155 30.76 -8.41 -15.70
CA ASP A 155 29.72 -7.72 -16.46
C ASP A 155 28.36 -7.80 -15.75
N ASP A 156 27.55 -6.76 -15.98
CA ASP A 156 26.11 -6.77 -15.73
C ASP A 156 25.39 -6.17 -16.94
N THR A 157 24.87 -4.96 -16.85
CA THR A 157 24.43 -4.18 -18.02
C THR A 157 25.61 -3.51 -18.71
N ALA A 158 26.61 -3.05 -17.96
CA ALA A 158 27.90 -2.63 -18.50
C ALA A 158 28.79 -3.86 -18.80
N ILE A 159 29.43 -3.84 -19.95
CA ILE A 159 30.22 -4.88 -20.58
C ILE A 159 31.70 -4.49 -20.68
N ALA A 160 32.57 -5.39 -20.25
CA ALA A 160 34.01 -5.20 -20.34
C ALA A 160 34.48 -4.99 -21.80
N GLY A 161 35.28 -3.94 -22.01
CA GLY A 161 35.83 -3.55 -23.30
C GLY A 161 34.92 -2.64 -24.12
N GLN A 162 33.66 -2.46 -23.72
CA GLN A 162 32.76 -1.44 -24.24
C GLN A 162 32.69 -0.26 -23.26
N ASP A 163 32.35 -0.53 -22.00
CA ASP A 163 31.97 0.55 -21.05
C ASP A 163 33.01 0.68 -19.92
N TYR A 164 33.70 -0.42 -19.61
CA TYR A 164 34.79 -0.43 -18.65
C TYR A 164 35.93 -1.38 -19.05
N GLN A 165 37.14 -1.14 -18.55
CA GLN A 165 38.28 -2.03 -18.77
C GLN A 165 38.26 -3.17 -17.74
N GLU A 166 38.31 -4.42 -18.19
CA GLU A 166 38.38 -5.58 -17.30
C GLU A 166 39.55 -5.44 -16.30
N GLY A 167 39.26 -5.60 -15.00
CA GLY A 167 40.24 -5.48 -13.93
C GLY A 167 40.29 -6.73 -13.07
N ALA A 168 41.49 -7.27 -12.84
CA ALA A 168 41.70 -8.36 -11.89
C ALA A 168 43.05 -8.22 -11.17
N GLY A 169 43.12 -8.69 -9.92
CA GLY A 169 44.35 -8.57 -9.14
C GLY A 169 44.29 -9.21 -7.75
N LEU A 170 45.35 -8.95 -6.98
CA LEU A 170 45.49 -9.40 -5.60
C LEU A 170 45.74 -8.18 -4.70
N LEU A 171 44.84 -7.94 -3.76
CA LEU A 171 45.02 -6.97 -2.68
C LEU A 171 45.74 -7.62 -1.52
N ASN A 172 46.83 -7.02 -1.05
CA ASN A 172 47.60 -7.47 0.11
C ASN A 172 47.69 -6.34 1.15
N PHE A 173 46.91 -6.44 2.21
CA PHE A 173 46.95 -5.54 3.35
C PHE A 173 48.12 -5.92 4.26
N ALA A 174 49.02 -4.97 4.49
CA ALA A 174 50.05 -5.11 5.52
C ALA A 174 49.40 -5.19 6.91
N PRO A 175 50.07 -5.76 7.94
CA PRO A 175 49.59 -5.69 9.31
C PRO A 175 49.28 -4.23 9.71
N GLY A 176 48.07 -3.97 10.19
CA GLY A 176 47.56 -2.63 10.53
C GLY A 176 47.04 -1.79 9.35
N GLU A 177 47.23 -2.21 8.10
CA GLU A 177 46.64 -1.51 6.94
C GLU A 177 45.15 -1.83 6.82
N MET A 178 44.32 -0.79 6.77
CA MET A 178 42.87 -0.91 6.89
C MET A 178 42.13 -0.82 5.56
N VAL A 179 42.64 -0.10 4.56
CA VAL A 179 41.92 0.17 3.30
C VAL A 179 42.84 0.14 2.09
N LYS A 180 42.31 -0.30 0.95
CA LYS A 180 42.91 -0.17 -0.38
C LYS A 180 41.88 0.33 -1.38
N THR A 181 42.37 1.03 -2.40
CA THR A 181 41.56 1.46 -3.55
C THR A 181 41.82 0.57 -4.75
N VAL A 182 40.76 0.08 -5.39
CA VAL A 182 40.79 -0.55 -6.71
C VAL A 182 40.15 0.43 -7.70
N SER A 183 40.95 0.96 -8.62
CA SER A 183 40.46 1.83 -9.70
C SER A 183 40.27 1.01 -10.96
N ILE A 184 39.05 1.05 -11.51
CA ILE A 184 38.69 0.44 -12.79
C ILE A 184 38.49 1.57 -13.81
N ASP A 185 39.21 1.52 -14.92
CA ASP A 185 39.09 2.52 -15.98
C ASP A 185 37.75 2.37 -16.70
N LEU A 186 37.07 3.50 -16.93
CA LEU A 186 35.83 3.58 -17.72
C LEU A 186 36.18 3.95 -19.16
N ILE A 187 35.38 3.46 -20.09
CA ILE A 187 35.52 3.73 -21.52
C ILE A 187 34.37 4.66 -21.91
N ASN A 188 34.63 5.96 -21.89
CA ASN A 188 33.64 6.92 -22.40
C ASN A 188 33.56 6.77 -23.92
N ASP A 189 32.39 6.46 -24.45
CA ASP A 189 32.19 6.37 -25.89
C ASP A 189 31.18 7.40 -26.42
N SER A 190 30.31 7.02 -27.36
CA SER A 190 29.25 7.88 -27.88
C SER A 190 28.00 7.07 -28.26
N LEU A 191 27.97 5.79 -27.88
CA LEU A 191 26.85 4.91 -28.04
C LEU A 191 25.83 5.30 -26.99
N ALA A 192 24.58 5.49 -27.43
CA ALA A 192 23.54 5.88 -26.52
C ALA A 192 23.14 4.69 -25.65
N GLU A 193 23.55 4.76 -24.39
CA GLU A 193 23.27 3.78 -23.35
C GLU A 193 22.38 4.38 -22.26
N THR A 194 21.69 3.50 -21.55
CA THR A 194 20.94 3.84 -20.33
C THR A 194 21.90 3.91 -19.15
N GLN A 195 21.37 4.02 -17.94
CA GLN A 195 22.18 3.83 -16.76
C GLN A 195 22.65 2.37 -16.69
N GLU A 196 23.94 2.17 -16.40
CA GLU A 196 24.57 0.83 -16.47
C GLU A 196 25.28 0.43 -15.18
N TYR A 197 25.59 -0.87 -15.08
CA TYR A 197 26.15 -1.48 -13.89
C TYR A 197 27.21 -2.53 -14.24
N PHE A 198 28.29 -2.58 -13.46
CA PHE A 198 29.21 -3.71 -13.44
C PHE A 198 29.64 -4.00 -12.00
N ARG A 199 30.21 -5.18 -11.73
CA ARG A 199 30.56 -5.60 -10.36
C ARG A 199 32.05 -5.76 -10.15
N LEU A 200 32.52 -5.45 -8.94
CA LEU A 200 33.80 -5.89 -8.41
C LEU A 200 33.60 -7.11 -7.50
N VAL A 201 34.11 -8.27 -7.89
CA VAL A 201 33.99 -9.53 -7.16
C VAL A 201 35.26 -9.81 -6.36
N LEU A 202 35.12 -10.02 -5.06
CA LEU A 202 36.17 -10.44 -4.11
C LEU A 202 36.13 -11.94 -3.88
N ALA A 203 37.28 -12.60 -3.92
CA ALA A 203 37.41 -14.04 -3.73
C ALA A 203 38.70 -14.40 -3.00
N ASN A 204 38.78 -15.66 -2.54
CA ASN A 204 39.99 -16.26 -1.97
C ASN A 204 40.61 -15.44 -0.82
N ALA A 205 39.78 -14.84 0.04
CA ALA A 205 40.26 -14.10 1.18
C ALA A 205 41.05 -15.01 2.14
N SER A 206 42.22 -14.54 2.59
CA SER A 206 43.07 -15.20 3.58
C SER A 206 43.39 -14.21 4.69
N GLY A 207 43.21 -14.64 5.94
CA GLY A 207 43.36 -13.78 7.11
C GLY A 207 42.13 -12.91 7.41
N ALA A 208 41.07 -13.00 6.60
CA ALA A 208 39.81 -12.29 6.75
C ALA A 208 38.63 -13.15 6.26
N THR A 209 37.41 -12.78 6.62
CA THR A 209 36.16 -13.35 6.09
C THR A 209 35.48 -12.39 5.11
N LEU A 210 34.82 -12.91 4.09
CA LEU A 210 34.01 -12.12 3.15
C LEU A 210 32.55 -12.15 3.62
N ALA A 211 31.99 -11.00 3.98
CA ALA A 211 30.56 -10.86 4.25
C ALA A 211 29.77 -10.52 2.97
N GLN A 212 30.35 -9.65 2.13
CA GLN A 212 29.83 -9.32 0.81
C GLN A 212 30.94 -9.55 -0.22
N PRO A 213 30.89 -10.65 -1.00
CA PRO A 213 31.93 -10.98 -1.97
C PRO A 213 31.83 -10.15 -3.26
N SER A 214 30.90 -9.21 -3.37
CA SER A 214 30.79 -8.32 -4.53
C SER A 214 30.17 -6.98 -4.18
N ALA A 215 30.55 -5.93 -4.90
CA ALA A 215 29.89 -4.61 -4.93
C ALA A 215 29.61 -4.19 -6.37
N SER A 216 28.55 -3.40 -6.58
CA SER A 216 28.17 -2.88 -7.89
C SER A 216 28.71 -1.46 -8.08
N ALA A 217 29.20 -1.14 -9.26
CA ALA A 217 29.44 0.23 -9.71
C ALA A 217 28.29 0.65 -10.61
N GLU A 218 27.76 1.84 -10.36
CA GLU A 218 26.74 2.48 -11.20
C GLU A 218 27.41 3.49 -12.13
N ILE A 219 27.10 3.39 -13.42
CA ILE A 219 27.54 4.27 -14.50
C ILE A 219 26.32 5.09 -14.96
N GLY A 220 26.43 6.42 -14.90
CA GLY A 220 25.38 7.33 -15.37
C GLY A 220 25.15 7.27 -16.88
N ALA A 221 23.94 7.58 -17.33
CA ALA A 221 23.53 7.55 -18.74
C ALA A 221 24.06 8.77 -19.55
N ASN A 222 25.37 8.99 -19.60
CA ASN A 222 25.95 10.22 -20.22
C ASN A 222 25.91 10.27 -21.74
N ASP A 223 25.80 9.13 -22.41
CA ASP A 223 25.91 9.06 -23.87
C ASP A 223 24.54 8.96 -24.59
N GLY A 224 23.46 9.01 -23.81
CA GLY A 224 22.09 9.10 -24.32
C GLY A 224 21.77 10.36 -25.15
N PRO A 225 20.56 10.45 -25.73
CA PRO A 225 20.15 11.63 -26.48
C PRO A 225 20.15 12.90 -25.62
N ILE A 226 20.77 13.96 -26.14
CA ILE A 226 20.85 15.25 -25.43
C ILE A 226 19.45 15.88 -25.26
N VAL A 227 19.09 16.18 -24.02
CA VAL A 227 17.85 16.88 -23.65
C VAL A 227 18.15 18.30 -23.17
N GLY A 228 17.30 19.26 -23.57
CA GLY A 228 17.50 20.67 -23.21
C GLY A 228 17.19 21.01 -21.74
N ALA A 229 16.34 20.22 -21.11
CA ALA A 229 15.97 20.31 -19.70
C ALA A 229 15.68 18.90 -19.13
N PRO A 230 16.71 18.12 -18.76
CA PRO A 230 16.52 16.82 -18.13
C PRO A 230 15.85 16.95 -16.76
N TYR A 231 15.28 15.85 -16.27
CA TYR A 231 14.74 15.75 -14.92
C TYR A 231 15.88 15.47 -13.95
N VAL A 232 15.87 16.15 -12.79
CA VAL A 232 16.78 15.87 -11.68
C VAL A 232 15.99 15.12 -10.61
N SER A 233 16.47 13.95 -10.22
CA SER A 233 15.94 13.15 -9.12
C SER A 233 17.04 12.80 -8.13
N ALA A 234 16.64 12.47 -6.90
CA ALA A 234 17.51 11.85 -5.93
C ALA A 234 16.83 10.61 -5.35
N ARG A 235 17.62 9.59 -5.01
CA ARG A 235 17.10 8.37 -4.39
C ARG A 235 17.02 8.52 -2.87
N PRO A 236 15.96 8.03 -2.21
CA PRO A 236 15.89 8.01 -0.76
C PRO A 236 17.01 7.15 -0.20
N ILE A 237 17.44 7.47 1.02
CA ILE A 237 18.51 6.75 1.72
C ILE A 237 18.06 6.34 3.11
N ALA A 238 18.75 5.36 3.67
CA ALA A 238 18.64 5.00 5.08
C ALA A 238 20.05 4.82 5.65
N ALA A 239 20.25 5.20 6.90
CA ALA A 239 21.49 4.97 7.63
C ALA A 239 21.18 4.65 9.10
N ALA A 240 22.03 3.84 9.73
CA ALA A 240 22.06 3.79 11.18
C ALA A 240 22.96 4.90 11.71
N GLU A 241 22.67 5.44 12.89
CA GLU A 241 23.48 6.52 13.47
C GLU A 241 24.96 6.13 13.65
N GLY A 242 25.21 4.86 13.96
CA GLY A 242 26.56 4.30 14.03
C GLY A 242 27.34 4.24 12.70
N GLU A 243 26.73 4.54 11.54
CA GLU A 243 27.42 4.50 10.23
C GLU A 243 28.24 5.77 9.91
N THR A 244 28.21 6.81 10.75
CA THR A 244 28.93 8.12 10.69
C THR A 244 28.80 8.94 9.39
N SER A 245 28.46 8.32 8.27
CA SER A 245 28.21 8.95 6.98
C SER A 245 27.36 8.09 6.07
N THR A 246 26.60 8.74 5.20
CA THR A 246 25.84 8.12 4.10
C THR A 246 25.91 9.03 2.87
N GLN A 247 25.23 8.71 1.76
CA GLN A 247 25.24 9.59 0.57
C GLN A 247 23.95 9.48 -0.24
N PHE A 248 23.43 10.64 -0.67
CA PHE A 248 22.42 10.69 -1.72
C PHE A 248 23.06 10.48 -3.09
N VAL A 249 22.37 9.77 -3.97
CA VAL A 249 22.66 9.74 -5.40
C VAL A 249 21.67 10.67 -6.10
N ILE A 250 22.17 11.64 -6.85
CA ILE A 250 21.40 12.60 -7.64
C ILE A 250 21.68 12.34 -9.11
N SER A 251 20.64 12.10 -9.88
CA SER A 251 20.74 11.73 -11.30
C SER A 251 19.93 12.66 -12.19
N LEU A 252 20.39 12.82 -13.43
CA LEU A 252 19.67 13.42 -14.53
C LEU A 252 19.03 12.31 -15.37
N SER A 253 17.79 12.51 -15.81
CA SER A 253 17.10 11.54 -16.67
C SER A 253 17.71 11.38 -18.07
N ALA A 254 18.57 12.30 -18.48
CA ALA A 254 19.25 12.32 -19.76
C ALA A 254 20.42 13.31 -19.72
N PRO A 255 21.43 13.15 -20.58
CA PRO A 255 22.52 14.11 -20.67
C PRO A 255 22.01 15.44 -21.22
N SER A 256 22.55 16.54 -20.67
CA SER A 256 22.24 17.89 -21.15
C SER A 256 23.39 18.46 -21.99
N GLY A 257 23.05 19.14 -23.08
CA GLY A 257 24.03 19.88 -23.90
C GLY A 257 24.49 21.18 -23.25
N ASN A 258 23.77 21.64 -22.22
CA ASN A 258 24.12 22.79 -21.41
C ASN A 258 24.50 22.35 -19.99
N GLU A 259 25.30 23.16 -19.31
CA GLU A 259 25.55 23.00 -17.88
C GLU A 259 24.23 23.04 -17.10
N VAL A 260 24.00 22.03 -16.25
CA VAL A 260 22.85 21.98 -15.35
C VAL A 260 23.28 22.40 -13.96
N ARG A 261 22.49 23.24 -13.29
CA ARG A 261 22.73 23.64 -11.90
C ARG A 261 21.52 23.38 -11.04
N VAL A 262 21.74 22.82 -9.86
CA VAL A 262 20.69 22.58 -8.87
C VAL A 262 21.21 22.97 -7.51
N ASN A 263 20.51 23.85 -6.80
CA ASN A 263 20.85 24.14 -5.40
C ASN A 263 20.30 23.04 -4.51
N TYR A 264 21.00 22.76 -3.42
CA TYR A 264 20.57 21.80 -2.43
C TYR A 264 20.75 22.32 -1.01
N GLY A 265 19.95 21.78 -0.08
CA GLY A 265 20.14 21.91 1.35
C GLY A 265 19.64 20.65 2.08
N LEU A 266 20.21 20.38 3.24
CA LEU A 266 19.73 19.34 4.16
C LEU A 266 18.88 20.00 5.25
N ASN A 267 17.60 19.63 5.34
CA ASN A 267 16.63 20.25 6.24
C ASN A 267 16.12 19.24 7.27
N ASP A 268 15.77 19.74 8.45
CA ASP A 268 15.21 18.95 9.55
C ASP A 268 13.90 18.26 9.16
N GLY A 269 13.66 17.08 9.73
CA GLY A 269 12.36 16.42 9.81
C GLY A 269 12.03 16.09 11.26
N THR A 270 12.02 14.81 11.62
CA THR A 270 12.13 14.39 13.04
C THR A 270 13.59 14.38 13.48
N ALA A 271 14.50 13.96 12.60
CA ALA A 271 15.92 14.15 12.77
C ALA A 271 16.28 15.64 12.57
N VAL A 272 17.13 16.16 13.45
CA VAL A 272 17.52 17.57 13.54
C VAL A 272 19.04 17.76 13.39
N TYR A 273 19.45 18.83 12.69
CA TYR A 273 20.88 19.19 12.56
C TYR A 273 21.40 20.11 13.67
N SER A 274 20.55 20.54 14.60
CA SER A 274 20.93 21.50 15.64
C SER A 274 20.22 21.25 16.97
N GLY A 275 20.92 21.49 18.07
CA GLY A 275 20.40 21.22 19.42
C GLY A 275 21.28 20.29 20.23
N SER A 276 20.68 19.64 21.24
CA SER A 276 21.35 18.69 22.14
C SER A 276 21.16 17.21 21.77
N GLY A 277 20.18 16.87 20.94
CA GLY A 277 20.17 15.69 20.08
C GLY A 277 20.38 16.23 18.66
N GLN A 278 21.50 15.93 18.03
CA GLN A 278 21.78 16.32 16.66
C GLN A 278 22.11 15.03 15.95
N ASP A 279 21.45 14.78 14.83
CA ASP A 279 21.45 13.44 14.23
C ASP A 279 22.20 13.48 12.89
N PHE A 280 22.36 14.68 12.31
CA PHE A 280 23.16 14.89 11.10
C PHE A 280 23.80 16.28 11.06
N GLN A 281 24.83 16.45 10.22
CA GLN A 281 25.37 17.78 9.92
C GLN A 281 24.72 18.36 8.66
N SER A 282 24.01 19.48 8.80
CA SER A 282 23.45 20.19 7.65
C SER A 282 24.48 21.05 6.91
N TYR A 283 24.39 21.05 5.57
CA TYR A 283 25.09 21.99 4.71
C TYR A 283 24.30 22.22 3.41
N SER A 284 24.68 23.25 2.65
CA SER A 284 24.03 23.62 1.39
C SER A 284 25.05 24.04 0.33
N GLY A 285 24.63 23.98 -0.93
CA GLY A 285 25.48 24.33 -2.07
C GLY A 285 24.75 24.27 -3.39
N THR A 286 25.54 24.23 -4.47
CA THR A 286 25.06 24.05 -5.84
C THR A 286 25.76 22.84 -6.43
N LEU A 287 25.00 21.86 -6.91
CA LEU A 287 25.48 20.81 -7.80
C LEU A 287 25.56 21.38 -9.21
N VAL A 288 26.69 21.19 -9.89
CA VAL A 288 26.89 21.63 -11.27
C VAL A 288 27.25 20.43 -12.12
N PHE A 289 26.31 19.94 -12.91
CA PHE A 289 26.55 18.89 -13.90
C PHE A 289 27.17 19.53 -15.14
N ALA A 290 28.36 19.05 -15.53
CA ALA A 290 28.96 19.43 -16.78
C ALA A 290 28.09 18.97 -17.97
N PRO A 291 28.18 19.59 -19.16
CA PRO A 291 27.48 19.07 -20.34
C PRO A 291 27.82 17.58 -20.57
N GLY A 292 26.79 16.75 -20.71
CA GLY A 292 26.90 15.29 -20.81
C GLY A 292 26.85 14.55 -19.47
N GLU A 293 27.24 15.16 -18.35
CA GLU A 293 27.27 14.49 -17.05
C GLU A 293 25.84 14.28 -16.51
N THR A 294 25.58 13.09 -15.99
CA THR A 294 24.24 12.68 -15.53
C THR A 294 24.15 12.32 -14.07
N THR A 295 25.24 11.98 -13.37
CA THR A 295 25.14 11.54 -11.97
C THR A 295 26.10 12.26 -11.04
N LYS A 296 25.64 12.57 -9.82
CA LYS A 296 26.46 13.09 -8.71
C LYS A 296 26.08 12.46 -7.38
N THR A 297 27.05 12.32 -6.50
CA THR A 297 26.84 11.88 -5.11
C THR A 297 26.94 13.04 -4.14
N LEU A 298 26.01 13.11 -3.18
CA LEU A 298 26.00 14.09 -2.10
C LEU A 298 26.15 13.36 -0.74
N PRO A 299 27.37 13.26 -0.20
CA PRO A 299 27.64 12.65 1.11
C PRO A 299 27.00 13.43 2.27
N VAL A 300 26.52 12.74 3.29
CA VAL A 300 25.91 13.30 4.50
C VAL A 300 26.65 12.75 5.72
N VAL A 301 26.95 13.62 6.69
CA VAL A 301 27.48 13.18 7.98
C VAL A 301 26.31 12.86 8.90
N VAL A 302 26.32 11.65 9.44
CA VAL A 302 25.38 11.18 10.47
C VAL A 302 26.09 11.26 11.81
N ILE A 303 25.38 11.70 12.85
CA ILE A 303 25.92 11.90 14.18
C ILE A 303 25.40 10.77 15.07
N ASP A 304 26.32 9.95 15.57
CA ASP A 304 26.05 8.91 16.56
C ASP A 304 25.93 9.58 17.93
N ASN A 305 24.71 9.68 18.46
CA ASN A 305 24.47 10.34 19.73
C ASN A 305 24.47 9.31 20.89
N SER A 306 23.76 9.54 21.99
CA SER A 306 23.69 8.53 23.09
C SER A 306 22.27 8.37 23.64
N THR A 307 21.32 8.98 22.94
CA THR A 307 19.92 9.11 23.33
C THR A 307 19.17 8.10 22.48
N ALA A 308 18.51 7.15 23.13
CA ALA A 308 17.65 6.23 22.41
C ALA A 308 16.46 6.98 21.80
N GLU A 309 16.42 7.02 20.48
CA GLU A 309 15.38 7.67 19.68
C GLU A 309 14.59 6.65 18.84
N SER A 310 13.44 7.06 18.32
CA SER A 310 12.70 6.26 17.32
C SER A 310 13.42 6.30 15.96
N THR A 311 12.91 5.60 14.95
CA THR A 311 13.37 5.88 13.58
C THR A 311 12.99 7.30 13.20
N GLU A 312 13.93 8.06 12.66
CA GLU A 312 13.77 9.46 12.33
C GLU A 312 13.93 9.71 10.83
N VAL A 313 13.53 10.89 10.36
CA VAL A 313 13.68 11.32 8.97
C VAL A 313 14.23 12.74 8.89
N PHE A 314 15.14 12.98 7.95
CA PHE A 314 15.52 14.32 7.48
C PHE A 314 15.42 14.40 5.95
N TRP A 315 15.60 15.60 5.40
CA TRP A 315 15.27 15.86 4.00
C TRP A 315 16.40 16.46 3.18
N LEU A 316 16.59 15.94 1.97
CA LEU A 316 17.29 16.65 0.90
C LEU A 316 16.30 17.53 0.13
N ASP A 317 16.51 18.85 0.15
CA ASP A 317 15.77 19.85 -0.63
C ASP A 317 16.56 20.22 -1.88
N LEU A 318 16.14 19.75 -3.05
CA LEU A 318 16.61 20.23 -4.34
C LEU A 318 15.77 21.42 -4.80
N ASN A 319 16.39 22.55 -5.15
CA ASN A 319 15.66 23.75 -5.56
C ASN A 319 16.40 24.60 -6.61
N THR A 320 15.64 25.52 -7.21
CA THR A 320 16.13 26.52 -8.19
C THR A 320 16.95 25.92 -9.35
N PRO A 321 16.38 24.98 -10.12
CA PRO A 321 17.12 24.32 -11.19
C PRO A 321 17.36 25.28 -12.35
N VAL A 322 18.52 25.12 -12.99
CA VAL A 322 18.89 25.81 -14.24
C VAL A 322 19.14 24.76 -15.31
N ASN A 323 18.46 24.89 -16.45
CA ASN A 323 18.49 23.92 -17.55
C ASN A 323 18.05 22.51 -17.15
N ALA A 324 17.22 22.37 -16.13
CA ALA A 324 16.63 21.11 -15.70
C ALA A 324 15.28 21.35 -15.02
N VAL A 325 14.52 20.28 -14.82
CA VAL A 325 13.30 20.26 -14.03
C VAL A 325 13.53 19.36 -12.82
N ILE A 326 13.14 19.79 -11.62
CA ILE A 326 13.25 18.93 -10.43
C ILE A 326 12.04 18.00 -10.43
N ASN A 327 12.30 16.69 -10.44
CA ASN A 327 11.26 15.67 -10.47
C ASN A 327 10.56 15.56 -9.12
N GLN A 328 11.37 15.55 -8.05
CA GLN A 328 10.92 15.55 -6.66
C GLN A 328 11.83 16.46 -5.85
N ARG A 329 11.25 17.50 -5.25
CA ARG A 329 12.00 18.49 -4.48
C ARG A 329 12.56 17.92 -3.19
N TRP A 330 11.76 17.12 -2.49
CA TRP A 330 12.05 16.61 -1.15
C TRP A 330 12.31 15.11 -1.23
N THR A 331 13.55 14.72 -0.94
CA THR A 331 13.94 13.30 -0.90
C THR A 331 14.23 12.92 0.56
N PRO A 332 13.57 11.88 1.12
CA PRO A 332 13.73 11.52 2.52
C PRO A 332 15.03 10.75 2.76
N ALA A 333 15.55 10.87 3.97
CA ALA A 333 16.60 10.04 4.53
C ALA A 333 16.15 9.51 5.90
N LEU A 334 16.09 8.19 6.05
CA LEU A 334 15.73 7.52 7.30
C LEU A 334 16.97 7.33 8.18
N LEU A 335 16.87 7.64 9.46
CA LEU A 335 17.89 7.42 10.47
C LEU A 335 17.39 6.41 11.51
N PHE A 336 18.17 5.36 11.72
CA PHE A 336 17.87 4.28 12.66
C PHE A 336 18.79 4.39 13.88
N ASP A 337 18.17 4.59 15.05
CA ASP A 337 18.81 4.62 16.36
C ASP A 337 19.50 3.30 16.71
N ASN A 338 20.67 3.40 17.33
CA ASN A 338 21.44 2.25 17.82
C ASN A 338 21.63 2.27 19.36
N ASP A 339 21.04 3.23 20.07
CA ASP A 339 21.24 3.45 21.52
C ASP A 339 20.11 2.87 22.39
N GLY A 340 19.04 2.36 21.76
CA GLY A 340 17.96 1.66 22.44
C GLY A 340 18.42 0.54 23.39
N THR A 341 17.61 0.23 24.41
CA THR A 341 17.94 -0.86 25.34
C THR A 341 18.05 -2.21 24.62
N SER A 342 19.20 -2.87 24.75
CA SER A 342 19.43 -4.12 24.02
C SER A 342 18.52 -5.26 24.46
N GLY A 343 18.04 -6.07 23.51
CA GLY A 343 17.15 -7.20 23.76
C GLY A 343 17.21 -8.24 22.64
N THR A 344 16.20 -9.11 22.56
CA THR A 344 15.93 -9.86 21.32
C THR A 344 15.16 -8.94 20.38
N PRO A 345 15.74 -8.45 19.29
CA PRO A 345 15.06 -7.53 18.39
C PRO A 345 14.04 -8.24 17.50
N VAL A 346 13.14 -7.44 16.94
CA VAL A 346 12.28 -7.81 15.83
C VAL A 346 12.93 -7.31 14.54
N ILE A 347 12.93 -8.13 13.49
CA ILE A 347 13.36 -7.73 12.15
C ILE A 347 12.16 -7.12 11.42
N GLU A 348 12.34 -5.90 10.92
CA GLU A 348 11.38 -5.11 10.16
C GLU A 348 11.96 -4.79 8.78
N VAL A 349 11.08 -4.61 7.79
CA VAL A 349 11.49 -4.47 6.39
C VAL A 349 10.58 -3.48 5.69
N THR A 350 11.15 -2.51 4.98
CA THR A 350 10.39 -1.57 4.16
C THR A 350 9.89 -2.23 2.88
N GLU A 351 8.73 -1.78 2.39
CA GLU A 351 8.12 -2.22 1.14
C GLU A 351 8.33 -1.16 0.06
N PRO A 352 9.27 -1.36 -0.88
CA PRO A 352 9.60 -0.36 -1.88
C PRO A 352 8.52 -0.27 -2.95
N VAL A 353 8.24 0.96 -3.37
CA VAL A 353 7.39 1.27 -4.52
C VAL A 353 8.29 1.92 -5.57
N VAL A 354 8.39 1.27 -6.72
CA VAL A 354 9.27 1.70 -7.81
C VAL A 354 8.50 1.74 -9.12
N ASP A 355 8.90 2.62 -10.00
CA ASP A 355 8.54 2.52 -11.41
C ASP A 355 9.47 1.47 -12.05
N GLU A 356 9.02 0.74 -13.07
CA GLU A 356 9.83 -0.27 -13.75
C GLU A 356 11.15 0.32 -14.28
N SER A 357 11.09 1.57 -14.78
CA SER A 357 12.26 2.38 -15.18
C SER A 357 13.23 2.71 -14.03
N GLY A 358 12.88 2.39 -12.77
CA GLY A 358 13.68 2.64 -11.57
C GLY A 358 14.88 1.69 -11.40
N HIS A 359 14.96 0.60 -12.17
CA HIS A 359 16.04 -0.41 -12.24
C HIS A 359 16.41 -1.13 -10.93
N THR A 360 16.09 -0.59 -9.76
CA THR A 360 16.42 -1.19 -8.46
C THR A 360 15.32 -0.94 -7.44
N ALA A 361 14.90 -2.00 -6.75
CA ALA A 361 14.07 -1.94 -5.56
C ALA A 361 14.93 -2.14 -4.31
N SER A 362 14.94 -1.15 -3.41
CA SER A 362 15.74 -1.19 -2.18
C SER A 362 14.88 -1.54 -0.96
N PHE A 363 15.10 -2.72 -0.40
CA PHE A 363 14.51 -3.14 0.87
C PHE A 363 15.46 -2.77 2.01
N PHE A 364 15.03 -1.88 2.90
CA PHE A 364 15.74 -1.60 4.15
C PHE A 364 15.28 -2.58 5.22
N VAL A 365 16.21 -3.38 5.73
CA VAL A 365 16.00 -4.40 6.76
C VAL A 365 16.59 -3.87 8.07
N SER A 366 15.73 -3.57 9.04
CA SER A 366 16.08 -2.98 10.32
C SER A 366 15.85 -3.94 11.50
N LEU A 367 16.50 -3.64 12.62
CA LEU A 367 16.24 -4.25 13.91
C LEU A 367 15.52 -3.22 14.80
N SER A 368 14.42 -3.63 15.43
CA SER A 368 13.61 -2.78 16.33
C SER A 368 14.33 -2.32 17.61
N ARG A 369 15.60 -2.68 17.78
CA ARG A 369 16.53 -2.33 18.87
C ARG A 369 17.90 -2.96 18.61
N PRO A 370 18.99 -2.41 19.17
CA PRO A 370 20.30 -3.05 19.08
C PRO A 370 20.34 -4.40 19.79
N SER A 371 21.18 -5.31 19.28
CA SER A 371 21.46 -6.60 19.91
C SER A 371 22.88 -6.66 20.47
N THR A 372 23.06 -7.39 21.58
CA THR A 372 24.41 -7.69 22.13
C THR A 372 25.07 -8.91 21.47
N GLY A 373 24.28 -9.71 20.75
CA GLY A 373 24.74 -10.87 19.99
C GLY A 373 24.63 -10.62 18.48
N VAL A 374 25.18 -11.55 17.70
CA VAL A 374 25.00 -11.53 16.24
C VAL A 374 23.56 -11.93 15.92
N VAL A 375 22.88 -11.10 15.14
CA VAL A 375 21.59 -11.44 14.52
C VAL A 375 21.84 -11.90 13.10
N SER A 376 21.16 -12.94 12.64
CA SER A 376 21.24 -13.37 11.24
C SER A 376 19.92 -13.86 10.71
N VAL A 377 19.72 -13.70 9.40
CA VAL A 377 18.51 -14.14 8.69
C VAL A 377 18.86 -14.41 7.23
N ASN A 378 18.26 -15.44 6.63
CA ASN A 378 18.37 -15.70 5.19
C ASN A 378 17.24 -14.98 4.46
N TYR A 379 17.51 -14.54 3.23
CA TYR A 379 16.49 -13.94 2.37
C TYR A 379 16.52 -14.53 0.96
N ALA A 380 15.38 -14.48 0.28
CA ALA A 380 15.25 -14.81 -1.14
C ALA A 380 14.06 -14.06 -1.76
N THR A 381 14.21 -13.59 -2.99
CA THR A 381 13.09 -13.08 -3.79
C THR A 381 12.13 -14.22 -4.17
N ALA A 382 10.85 -13.92 -4.27
CA ALA A 382 9.81 -14.83 -4.73
C ALA A 382 8.83 -14.09 -5.63
N ASP A 383 8.38 -14.77 -6.69
CA ASP A 383 7.40 -14.26 -7.65
C ASP A 383 6.06 -13.97 -6.95
N ASP A 384 5.34 -12.97 -7.45
CA ASP A 384 3.93 -12.71 -7.16
C ASP A 384 3.21 -12.54 -8.51
N THR A 385 2.81 -11.32 -8.88
CA THR A 385 2.39 -11.03 -10.25
C THR A 385 3.59 -10.78 -11.18
N ALA A 386 4.65 -10.16 -10.66
CA ALA A 386 5.95 -10.06 -11.31
C ALA A 386 6.76 -11.36 -11.10
N THR A 387 7.53 -11.74 -12.11
CA THR A 387 8.26 -12.99 -12.26
C THR A 387 9.76 -12.78 -12.51
N ALA A 388 10.57 -13.64 -11.88
CA ALA A 388 12.01 -13.56 -12.02
C ALA A 388 12.48 -13.81 -13.46
N GLY A 389 13.24 -12.86 -14.01
CA GLY A 389 13.85 -12.91 -15.34
C GLY A 389 13.03 -12.25 -16.44
N ALA A 390 11.76 -11.94 -16.19
CA ALA A 390 10.99 -10.99 -16.99
C ALA A 390 11.09 -9.61 -16.32
N ASP A 391 10.73 -9.51 -15.04
CA ASP A 391 10.42 -8.22 -14.41
C ASP A 391 11.46 -7.84 -13.34
N TYR A 392 12.10 -8.84 -12.73
CA TYR A 392 13.19 -8.62 -11.76
C TYR A 392 14.23 -9.75 -11.80
N ARG A 393 15.44 -9.50 -11.30
CA ARG A 393 16.49 -10.54 -11.19
C ARG A 393 16.39 -11.26 -9.85
N ALA A 394 16.24 -12.59 -9.88
CA ALA A 394 16.19 -13.39 -8.67
C ALA A 394 17.45 -13.20 -7.79
N LEU A 395 17.25 -12.95 -6.50
CA LEU A 395 18.31 -12.70 -5.53
C LEU A 395 18.08 -13.52 -4.25
N SER A 396 19.16 -14.08 -3.69
CA SER A 396 19.12 -14.74 -2.37
C SER A 396 20.43 -14.59 -1.63
N GLY A 397 20.38 -14.63 -0.30
CA GLY A 397 21.56 -14.45 0.54
C GLY A 397 21.27 -14.57 2.03
N SER A 398 22.22 -14.08 2.84
CA SER A 398 22.08 -14.00 4.29
C SER A 398 22.52 -12.63 4.80
N LEU A 399 21.73 -12.04 5.68
CA LEU A 399 22.08 -10.85 6.45
C LEU A 399 22.65 -11.27 7.80
N SER A 400 23.71 -10.59 8.25
CA SER A 400 24.29 -10.78 9.59
C SER A 400 24.62 -9.44 10.22
N PHE A 401 23.83 -9.06 11.22
CA PHE A 401 24.02 -7.85 12.02
C PHE A 401 25.01 -8.14 13.14
N GLN A 402 26.10 -7.39 13.20
CA GLN A 402 27.03 -7.45 14.33
C GLN A 402 26.42 -6.83 15.58
N PRO A 403 26.94 -7.09 16.80
CA PRO A 403 26.46 -6.43 18.00
C PRO A 403 26.43 -4.90 17.83
N GLY A 404 25.29 -4.28 18.11
CA GLY A 404 25.02 -2.84 17.92
C GLY A 404 24.61 -2.40 16.51
N GLU A 405 24.74 -3.26 15.48
CA GLU A 405 24.29 -2.94 14.12
C GLU A 405 22.78 -3.12 13.99
N VAL A 406 22.06 -2.12 13.47
CA VAL A 406 20.60 -2.10 13.41
C VAL A 406 20.01 -2.04 12.00
N LEU A 407 20.79 -1.75 10.96
CA LEU A 407 20.30 -1.56 9.60
C LEU A 407 21.15 -2.31 8.56
N LYS A 408 20.48 -2.89 7.57
CA LYS A 408 21.07 -3.36 6.30
C LYS A 408 20.12 -3.08 5.14
N ALA A 409 20.65 -3.04 3.92
CA ALA A 409 19.86 -2.96 2.71
C ALA A 409 20.00 -4.22 1.85
N VAL A 410 18.92 -4.62 1.19
CA VAL A 410 18.90 -5.61 0.10
C VAL A 410 18.40 -4.88 -1.14
N GLN A 411 19.23 -4.81 -2.18
CA GLN A 411 18.86 -4.23 -3.47
C GLN A 411 18.56 -5.34 -4.46
N VAL A 412 17.38 -5.29 -5.06
CA VAL A 412 16.93 -6.23 -6.10
C VAL A 412 16.86 -5.46 -7.42
N ASP A 413 17.45 -6.01 -8.48
CA ASP A 413 17.44 -5.39 -9.79
C ASP A 413 16.07 -5.61 -10.46
N ILE A 414 15.48 -4.52 -10.94
CA ILE A 414 14.27 -4.49 -11.77
C ILE A 414 14.71 -4.51 -13.23
N ILE A 415 13.99 -5.26 -14.06
CA ILE A 415 14.23 -5.35 -15.49
C ILE A 415 13.24 -4.39 -16.15
N ASP A 416 13.78 -3.33 -16.76
CA ASP A 416 13.03 -2.37 -17.57
C ASP A 416 12.97 -2.93 -19.00
N ASP A 417 11.77 -3.27 -19.50
CA ASP A 417 11.60 -3.78 -20.86
C ASP A 417 10.74 -2.87 -21.78
N SER A 418 9.93 -3.42 -22.67
CA SER A 418 9.04 -2.63 -23.55
C SER A 418 7.68 -3.30 -23.73
N LEU A 419 7.44 -4.36 -22.95
CA LEU A 419 6.18 -5.06 -22.89
C LEU A 419 5.23 -4.20 -22.06
N ALA A 420 4.04 -3.94 -22.62
CA ALA A 420 3.04 -3.19 -21.89
C ALA A 420 2.44 -4.06 -20.80
N GLU A 421 2.73 -3.73 -19.56
CA GLU A 421 2.29 -4.45 -18.37
C GLU A 421 1.40 -3.56 -17.49
N THR A 422 0.65 -4.22 -16.60
CA THR A 422 -0.11 -3.56 -15.53
C THR A 422 0.79 -3.34 -14.33
N GLN A 423 0.24 -2.79 -13.25
CA GLN A 423 0.99 -2.74 -12.00
C GLN A 423 1.28 -4.16 -11.49
N GLU A 424 2.52 -4.40 -11.07
CA GLU A 424 2.97 -5.73 -10.66
C GLU A 424 3.70 -5.73 -9.31
N TYR A 425 3.95 -6.93 -8.79
CA TYR A 425 4.48 -7.13 -7.46
C TYR A 425 5.39 -8.34 -7.38
N PHE A 426 6.40 -8.28 -6.49
CA PHE A 426 7.18 -9.44 -6.06
C PHE A 426 7.47 -9.35 -4.56
N ARG A 427 8.01 -10.43 -3.97
CA ARG A 427 8.26 -10.50 -2.52
C ARG A 427 9.71 -10.78 -2.18
N LEU A 428 10.19 -10.19 -1.09
CA LEU A 428 11.41 -10.59 -0.40
C LEU A 428 11.04 -11.43 0.82
N THR A 429 11.34 -12.73 0.76
CA THR A 429 11.00 -13.70 1.82
C THR A 429 12.17 -13.92 2.77
N PHE A 430 11.88 -14.11 4.06
CA PHE A 430 12.87 -14.30 5.12
C PHE A 430 12.75 -15.68 5.77
N SER A 431 13.88 -16.30 6.08
CA SER A 431 13.91 -17.61 6.73
C SER A 431 15.08 -17.78 7.71
N ASN A 432 14.91 -18.70 8.65
CA ASN A 432 15.92 -19.08 9.64
C ASN A 432 16.50 -17.90 10.46
N PRO A 433 15.66 -17.01 11.04
CA PRO A 433 16.18 -15.95 11.89
C PRO A 433 16.87 -16.53 13.14
N THR A 434 18.03 -15.99 13.50
CA THR A 434 18.75 -16.33 14.73
C THR A 434 19.02 -15.07 15.54
N GLY A 435 18.72 -15.10 16.84
CA GLY A 435 18.94 -13.96 17.72
C GLY A 435 17.91 -12.83 17.57
N ALA A 436 16.89 -13.01 16.74
CA ALA A 436 15.78 -12.09 16.52
C ALA A 436 14.49 -12.85 16.18
N THR A 437 13.37 -12.16 16.22
CA THR A 437 12.08 -12.61 15.65
C THR A 437 11.77 -11.84 14.37
N LEU A 438 10.89 -12.37 13.51
CA LEU A 438 10.43 -11.68 12.30
C LEU A 438 9.11 -10.98 12.61
N ALA A 439 8.97 -9.69 12.25
CA ALA A 439 7.66 -9.02 12.26
C ALA A 439 6.73 -9.64 11.22
N GLN A 440 7.27 -9.89 10.04
CA GLN A 440 6.60 -10.54 8.92
C GLN A 440 7.57 -11.47 8.16
N PRO A 441 7.10 -12.60 7.62
CA PRO A 441 7.95 -13.56 6.91
C PRO A 441 8.33 -13.11 5.49
N ALA A 442 7.68 -12.07 4.96
CA ALA A 442 7.97 -11.49 3.66
C ALA A 442 7.64 -9.99 3.64
N ALA A 443 8.30 -9.24 2.76
CA ALA A 443 7.98 -7.85 2.42
C ALA A 443 7.71 -7.77 0.92
N ARG A 444 6.71 -6.99 0.50
CA ARG A 444 6.31 -6.85 -0.90
C ARG A 444 6.97 -5.63 -1.55
N ALA A 445 7.26 -5.71 -2.84
CA ALA A 445 7.63 -4.57 -3.68
C ALA A 445 6.55 -4.35 -4.74
N GLU A 446 6.27 -3.09 -5.04
CA GLU A 446 5.33 -2.64 -6.08
C GLU A 446 6.11 -2.06 -7.27
N ILE A 447 5.80 -2.55 -8.47
CA ILE A 447 6.36 -2.11 -9.76
C ILE A 447 5.24 -1.39 -10.53
N GLY A 448 5.48 -0.13 -10.89
CA GLY A 448 4.55 0.71 -11.65
C GLY A 448 4.60 0.44 -13.17
N PRO A 449 3.46 0.57 -13.90
CA PRO A 449 3.33 0.19 -15.31
C PRO A 449 3.87 1.25 -16.30
N SER A 450 5.20 1.41 -16.43
CA SER A 450 5.78 2.47 -17.28
C SER A 450 5.60 2.25 -18.78
N ASP A 451 5.43 1.01 -19.22
CA ASP A 451 5.44 0.62 -20.64
C ASP A 451 4.05 0.42 -21.24
N SER A 452 3.02 0.71 -20.45
CA SER A 452 1.63 0.78 -20.88
C SER A 452 1.39 1.82 -21.99
N ALA A 453 0.24 1.74 -22.67
CA ALA A 453 -0.07 2.66 -23.76
C ALA A 453 -0.16 4.12 -23.26
N THR A 454 0.69 4.98 -23.80
CA THR A 454 0.76 6.37 -23.33
C THR A 454 -0.52 7.15 -23.60
N VAL A 455 -0.96 7.97 -22.65
CA VAL A 455 -2.12 8.86 -22.78
C VAL A 455 -1.73 10.33 -22.63
N GLY A 456 -2.49 11.24 -23.24
CA GLY A 456 -2.19 12.67 -23.18
C GLY A 456 -2.60 13.34 -21.86
N ALA A 457 -3.51 12.72 -21.11
CA ALA A 457 -3.97 13.19 -19.80
C ALA A 457 -4.36 11.98 -18.92
N PRO A 458 -3.41 11.34 -18.24
CA PRO A 458 -3.73 10.23 -17.32
C PRO A 458 -4.48 10.74 -16.08
N TYR A 459 -5.07 9.79 -15.35
CA TYR A 459 -5.71 10.04 -14.07
C TYR A 459 -4.70 9.86 -12.94
N ILE A 460 -4.67 10.80 -11.98
CA ILE A 460 -3.80 10.74 -10.80
C ILE A 460 -4.59 10.16 -9.63
N HIS A 461 -4.15 9.03 -9.10
CA HIS A 461 -4.72 8.42 -7.90
C HIS A 461 -3.73 8.52 -6.75
N ALA A 462 -4.24 8.67 -5.53
CA ALA A 462 -3.45 8.55 -4.32
C ALA A 462 -4.12 7.53 -3.40
N ARG A 463 -3.33 6.62 -2.83
CA ARG A 463 -3.82 5.66 -1.85
C ARG A 463 -4.03 6.35 -0.51
N THR A 464 -5.09 5.99 0.20
CA THR A 464 -5.27 6.39 1.59
C THR A 464 -4.13 5.81 2.44
N VAL A 465 -3.62 6.63 3.35
CA VAL A 465 -2.58 6.25 4.31
C VAL A 465 -3.20 6.22 5.70
N ALA A 466 -2.89 5.17 6.45
CA ALA A 466 -3.19 5.04 7.86
C ALA A 466 -1.89 4.76 8.60
N ALA A 467 -1.61 5.53 9.64
CA ALA A 467 -0.38 5.40 10.42
C ALA A 467 -0.68 5.53 11.92
N GLY A 468 0.01 4.77 12.74
CA GLY A 468 0.08 5.02 14.18
C GLY A 468 1.04 6.16 14.47
N GLU A 469 0.81 6.87 15.57
CA GLU A 469 1.77 7.86 16.06
C GLU A 469 3.15 7.25 16.33
N SER A 470 3.19 5.98 16.75
CA SER A 470 4.41 5.19 16.92
C SER A 470 5.20 4.95 15.63
N ASP A 471 4.58 5.09 14.46
CA ASP A 471 5.22 4.76 13.18
C ASP A 471 6.21 5.85 12.75
N THR A 472 6.07 7.07 13.28
CA THR A 472 6.83 8.32 13.03
C THR A 472 6.89 8.80 11.58
N THR A 473 6.79 7.89 10.62
CA THR A 473 6.79 8.13 9.19
C THR A 473 5.81 7.20 8.49
N ALA A 474 5.19 7.71 7.43
CA ALA A 474 4.39 6.91 6.49
C ALA A 474 4.63 7.42 5.06
N GLN A 475 4.06 6.76 4.06
CA GLN A 475 4.19 7.22 2.67
C GLN A 475 2.87 7.13 1.91
N PHE A 476 2.52 8.23 1.25
CA PHE A 476 1.51 8.20 0.20
C PHE A 476 2.11 7.60 -1.06
N VAL A 477 1.36 6.72 -1.70
CA VAL A 477 1.65 6.23 -3.05
C VAL A 477 0.71 6.95 -4.01
N ILE A 478 1.29 7.67 -4.96
CA ILE A 478 0.59 8.41 -6.00
C ILE A 478 0.90 7.77 -7.35
N THR A 479 -0.13 7.34 -8.06
CA THR A 479 0.00 6.63 -9.35
C THR A 479 -0.70 7.38 -10.47
N LEU A 480 -0.21 7.21 -11.69
CA LEU A 480 -0.89 7.56 -12.93
C LEU A 480 -1.61 6.33 -13.49
N SER A 481 -2.80 6.51 -14.03
CA SER A 481 -3.55 5.43 -14.69
C SER A 481 -2.89 4.86 -15.95
N ALA A 482 -1.90 5.59 -16.49
CA ALA A 482 -1.12 5.20 -17.65
C ALA A 482 0.08 6.16 -17.77
N PRO A 483 1.18 5.74 -18.42
CA PRO A 483 2.29 6.63 -18.72
C PRO A 483 1.83 7.78 -19.62
N SER A 484 2.49 8.93 -19.49
CA SER A 484 2.21 10.11 -20.31
C SER A 484 3.38 10.44 -21.22
N THR A 485 3.09 10.85 -22.46
CA THR A 485 4.13 11.38 -23.37
C THR A 485 4.62 12.77 -22.95
N ASN A 486 3.81 13.48 -22.17
CA ASN A 486 4.15 14.78 -21.62
C ASN A 486 4.42 14.64 -20.13
N GLU A 487 5.26 15.52 -19.62
CA GLU A 487 5.40 15.70 -18.18
C GLU A 487 4.04 15.97 -17.52
N VAL A 488 3.76 15.26 -16.43
CA VAL A 488 2.59 15.50 -15.58
C VAL A 488 3.05 16.25 -14.33
N ARG A 489 2.30 17.29 -13.94
CA ARG A 489 2.55 18.00 -12.67
C ARG A 489 1.27 18.09 -11.86
N VAL A 490 1.40 17.96 -10.55
CA VAL A 490 0.30 18.22 -9.60
C VAL A 490 0.87 18.88 -8.35
N ASN A 491 0.22 19.95 -7.87
CA ASN A 491 0.58 20.53 -6.59
C ASN A 491 -0.08 19.73 -5.48
N PHE A 492 0.62 19.57 -4.37
CA PHE A 492 0.10 18.89 -3.20
C PHE A 492 0.26 19.72 -1.94
N GLY A 493 -0.64 19.51 -0.99
CA GLY A 493 -0.54 20.01 0.39
C GLY A 493 -1.25 19.06 1.34
N LEU A 494 -0.74 18.95 2.57
CA LEU A 494 -1.46 18.30 3.67
C LEU A 494 -2.30 19.34 4.40
N ASP A 495 -3.60 19.09 4.46
CA ASP A 495 -4.59 19.90 5.18
C ASP A 495 -5.06 19.15 6.43
N SER A 496 -5.36 19.89 7.50
CA SER A 496 -5.91 19.33 8.74
C SER A 496 -7.34 18.82 8.57
N GLY A 497 -7.64 17.70 9.21
CA GLY A 497 -8.99 17.18 9.40
C GLY A 497 -9.39 17.33 10.86
N THR A 498 -9.50 16.22 11.58
CA THR A 498 -9.48 16.24 13.05
C THR A 498 -8.04 16.27 13.58
N ALA A 499 -7.11 15.62 12.88
CA ALA A 499 -5.68 15.75 13.12
C ALA A 499 -5.18 17.12 12.64
N VAL A 500 -4.27 17.72 13.41
CA VAL A 500 -3.69 19.05 13.23
C VAL A 500 -2.18 19.01 13.02
N TYR A 501 -1.68 19.87 12.14
CA TYR A 501 -0.23 19.97 11.85
C TYR A 501 0.50 21.03 12.70
N SER A 502 -0.17 21.62 13.68
CA SER A 502 0.40 22.68 14.53
C SER A 502 -0.35 22.80 15.84
N GLY A 503 0.37 23.00 16.96
CA GLY A 503 -0.26 23.16 18.26
C GLY A 503 0.48 22.37 19.34
N SER A 504 -0.22 22.11 20.45
CA SER A 504 0.29 21.30 21.56
C SER A 504 -0.13 19.82 21.50
N GLY A 505 -1.13 19.47 20.71
CA GLY A 505 -1.34 18.13 20.15
C GLY A 505 -1.16 18.35 18.66
N GLN A 506 -0.01 17.97 18.12
CA GLN A 506 0.30 18.08 16.70
C GLN A 506 0.56 16.64 16.30
N ASP A 507 -0.10 16.18 15.26
CA ASP A 507 -0.15 14.73 14.95
C ASP A 507 0.65 14.45 13.68
N PHE A 508 0.89 15.47 12.84
CA PHE A 508 1.74 15.37 11.66
C PHE A 508 2.45 16.67 11.33
N GLN A 509 3.47 16.62 10.46
CA GLN A 509 4.14 17.82 9.95
C GLN A 509 3.55 18.27 8.61
N ALA A 510 3.23 19.57 8.50
CA ALA A 510 2.71 20.15 7.27
C ALA A 510 3.75 20.07 6.14
N THR A 511 3.37 19.43 5.02
CA THR A 511 4.21 19.30 3.83
C THR A 511 3.44 19.78 2.60
N SER A 512 4.09 20.52 1.72
CA SER A 512 3.52 20.96 0.44
C SER A 512 4.59 21.09 -0.64
N GLY A 513 4.16 20.98 -1.90
CA GLY A 513 5.06 21.06 -3.04
C GLY A 513 4.39 20.77 -4.37
N THR A 514 5.22 20.43 -5.35
CA THR A 514 4.77 19.98 -6.67
C THR A 514 5.37 18.60 -6.90
N LEU A 515 4.51 17.61 -7.18
CA LEU A 515 4.93 16.35 -7.77
C LEU A 515 5.05 16.55 -9.27
N VAL A 516 6.16 16.09 -9.82
CA VAL A 516 6.39 16.02 -11.26
C VAL A 516 6.58 14.54 -11.58
N PHE A 517 5.86 14.05 -12.57
CA PHE A 517 6.12 12.75 -13.19
C PHE A 517 6.82 13.04 -14.51
N ALA A 518 8.00 12.46 -14.69
CA ALA A 518 8.67 12.48 -15.98
C ALA A 518 7.80 11.78 -17.05
N PRO A 519 7.98 12.07 -18.34
CA PRO A 519 7.36 11.26 -19.40
C PRO A 519 7.68 9.78 -19.19
N GLY A 520 6.66 8.91 -19.23
CA GLY A 520 6.78 7.47 -18.93
C GLY A 520 6.63 7.10 -17.45
N GLU A 521 7.01 7.98 -16.52
CA GLU A 521 6.94 7.69 -15.08
C GLU A 521 5.48 7.62 -14.60
N THR A 522 5.12 6.55 -13.90
CA THR A 522 3.75 6.30 -13.45
C THR A 522 3.58 6.34 -11.94
N THR A 523 4.65 6.21 -11.17
CA THR A 523 4.54 6.10 -9.70
C THR A 523 5.43 7.09 -8.97
N LYS A 524 4.90 7.69 -7.91
CA LYS A 524 5.60 8.57 -6.97
C LYS A 524 5.23 8.23 -5.53
N THR A 525 6.20 8.31 -4.64
CA THR A 525 5.95 8.30 -3.21
C THR A 525 6.07 9.70 -2.62
N LEU A 526 5.14 10.05 -1.74
CA LEU A 526 5.17 11.26 -0.94
C LEU A 526 5.21 10.86 0.55
N PRO A 527 6.36 11.00 1.21
CA PRO A 527 6.47 10.73 2.64
C PRO A 527 5.62 11.70 3.51
N LEU A 528 5.13 11.16 4.61
CA LEU A 528 4.39 11.80 5.68
C LEU A 528 5.18 11.64 6.98
N VAL A 529 5.32 12.72 7.74
CA VAL A 529 5.90 12.67 9.09
C VAL A 529 4.76 12.72 10.08
N VAL A 530 4.63 11.67 10.89
CA VAL A 530 3.68 11.55 11.99
C VAL A 530 4.41 11.96 13.27
N THR A 531 3.74 12.70 14.14
CA THR A 531 4.32 13.18 15.39
C THR A 531 3.81 12.30 16.51
N ASP A 532 4.71 11.60 17.20
CA ASP A 532 4.38 10.83 18.40
C ASP A 532 4.32 11.80 19.58
N ASN A 533 3.11 12.13 20.00
CA ASN A 533 2.90 13.16 21.01
C ASN A 533 2.72 12.52 22.41
N SER A 534 2.02 13.16 23.36
CA SER A 534 1.77 12.53 24.68
C SER A 534 0.33 12.74 25.15
N VAL A 535 -0.50 13.28 24.25
CA VAL A 535 -1.87 13.68 24.48
C VAL A 535 -2.73 12.55 23.96
N ALA A 536 -3.33 11.80 24.87
CA ALA A 536 -4.27 10.76 24.51
C ALA A 536 -5.45 11.32 23.70
N GLU A 537 -5.47 10.98 22.42
CA GLU A 537 -6.45 11.36 21.42
C GLU A 537 -7.20 10.12 20.88
N GLY A 538 -8.15 10.34 19.98
CA GLY A 538 -8.88 9.26 19.30
C GLY A 538 -8.18 8.82 18.01
N THR A 539 -8.87 8.06 17.17
CA THR A 539 -8.47 8.00 15.75
C THR A 539 -8.78 9.34 15.11
N GLU A 540 -7.84 9.86 14.34
CA GLU A 540 -7.96 11.17 13.71
C GLU A 540 -7.74 11.10 12.21
N THR A 541 -8.14 12.17 11.51
CA THR A 541 -8.08 12.26 10.05
C THR A 541 -7.38 13.51 9.56
N TYR A 542 -6.78 13.41 8.40
CA TYR A 542 -6.17 14.52 7.66
C TYR A 542 -6.40 14.36 6.16
N TRP A 543 -6.05 15.36 5.37
CA TRP A 543 -6.35 15.40 3.94
C TRP A 543 -5.09 15.66 3.11
N LEU A 544 -4.87 14.84 2.08
CA LEU A 544 -3.96 15.16 0.98
C LEU A 544 -4.74 15.89 -0.12
N ASP A 545 -4.43 17.17 -0.35
CA ASP A 545 -5.00 17.98 -1.42
C ASP A 545 -4.12 17.94 -2.67
N LEU A 546 -4.57 17.25 -3.73
CA LEU A 546 -3.96 17.23 -5.05
C LEU A 546 -4.64 18.24 -5.98
N ASN A 547 -4.01 19.40 -6.19
CA ASN A 547 -4.61 20.51 -6.92
C ASN A 547 -3.80 20.98 -8.14
N THR A 548 -4.48 21.70 -9.03
CA THR A 548 -3.91 22.31 -10.24
C THR A 548 -3.11 21.35 -11.14
N PRO A 549 -3.66 20.17 -11.50
CA PRO A 549 -2.96 19.23 -12.36
C PRO A 549 -2.67 19.84 -13.74
N VAL A 550 -1.52 19.47 -14.31
CA VAL A 550 -1.09 19.81 -15.67
C VAL A 550 -0.88 18.51 -16.42
N ASN A 551 -1.46 18.42 -17.62
CA ASN A 551 -1.45 17.23 -18.47
C ASN A 551 -1.99 15.97 -17.78
N ALA A 552 -2.88 16.12 -16.79
CA ALA A 552 -3.53 15.02 -16.12
C ALA A 552 -4.87 15.47 -15.54
N VAL A 553 -5.67 14.51 -15.12
CA VAL A 553 -6.93 14.73 -14.40
C VAL A 553 -6.77 14.14 -13.00
N VAL A 554 -7.26 14.85 -11.98
CA VAL A 554 -7.30 14.33 -10.60
C VAL A 554 -8.77 13.93 -10.34
N PRO A 555 -9.10 12.63 -10.32
CA PRO A 555 -10.45 12.13 -10.12
C PRO A 555 -11.11 12.60 -8.82
N GLN A 556 -10.29 12.66 -7.78
CA GLN A 556 -10.65 13.05 -6.44
C GLN A 556 -9.53 13.91 -5.86
N ARG A 557 -9.81 15.20 -5.70
CA ARG A 557 -8.83 16.19 -5.23
C ARG A 557 -8.33 15.91 -3.81
N TRP A 558 -9.21 15.41 -2.94
CA TRP A 558 -8.91 15.18 -1.54
C TRP A 558 -8.87 13.69 -1.22
N THR A 559 -7.71 13.21 -0.79
CA THR A 559 -7.54 11.85 -0.29
C THR A 559 -7.47 11.91 1.23
N GLN A 560 -8.36 11.18 1.91
CA GLN A 560 -8.38 11.13 3.37
C GLN A 560 -7.28 10.19 3.86
N GLY A 561 -6.59 10.59 4.94
CA GLY A 561 -5.69 9.75 5.71
C GLY A 561 -6.10 9.66 7.17
N PHE A 562 -5.52 8.70 7.89
CA PHE A 562 -5.82 8.41 9.31
C PHE A 562 -4.56 8.40 10.16
N VAL A 563 -4.63 8.98 11.35
CA VAL A 563 -3.60 8.88 12.39
C VAL A 563 -4.22 8.18 13.61
N PHE A 564 -3.51 7.21 14.19
CA PHE A 564 -3.96 6.44 15.35
C PHE A 564 -3.09 6.75 16.57
N ASP A 565 -3.73 7.34 17.58
CA ASP A 565 -3.14 7.65 18.89
C ASP A 565 -2.66 6.39 19.63
N ASN A 566 -1.48 6.45 20.23
CA ASN A 566 -0.91 5.37 21.04
C ASN A 566 -0.83 5.69 22.55
N ASP A 567 -1.28 6.88 22.97
CA ASP A 567 -1.15 7.42 24.33
C ASP A 567 -2.39 7.18 25.21
N GLY A 568 -3.46 6.65 24.62
CA GLY A 568 -4.68 6.24 25.31
C GLY A 568 -4.47 5.28 26.49
N THR A 569 -5.53 5.09 27.29
CA THR A 569 -5.47 4.13 28.41
C THR A 569 -5.24 2.70 27.93
N THR A 570 -4.11 2.12 28.32
CA THR A 570 -3.76 0.75 27.94
C THR A 570 -4.72 -0.29 28.52
N GLY A 571 -5.01 -1.34 27.75
CA GLY A 571 -5.91 -2.43 28.15
C GLY A 571 -5.89 -3.58 27.14
N THR A 572 -6.88 -4.48 27.21
CA THR A 572 -7.15 -5.42 26.12
C THR A 572 -7.90 -4.65 25.02
N PRO A 573 -7.30 -4.42 23.84
CA PRO A 573 -7.98 -3.75 22.75
C PRO A 573 -9.01 -4.66 22.08
N ALA A 574 -9.97 -4.04 21.41
CA ALA A 574 -10.71 -4.70 20.34
C ALA A 574 -9.94 -4.49 19.02
N ILE A 575 -9.83 -5.53 18.20
CA ILE A 575 -9.25 -5.45 16.86
C ILE A 575 -10.37 -5.44 15.82
N SER A 576 -10.33 -4.48 14.91
CA SER A 576 -11.33 -4.30 13.85
C SER A 576 -10.67 -4.25 12.48
N VAL A 577 -11.39 -4.64 11.43
CA VAL A 577 -10.98 -4.48 10.02
C VAL A 577 -11.94 -3.52 9.31
N SER A 578 -11.45 -2.66 8.42
CA SER A 578 -12.28 -1.70 7.69
C SER A 578 -12.88 -2.30 6.43
N ASP A 579 -14.03 -1.76 6.02
CA ASP A 579 -14.56 -1.99 4.67
C ASP A 579 -13.74 -1.30 3.58
N VAL A 580 -13.86 -1.83 2.36
CA VAL A 580 -13.22 -1.32 1.16
C VAL A 580 -14.23 -1.18 0.05
N VAL A 581 -14.08 -0.14 -0.75
CA VAL A 581 -14.80 0.00 -2.02
C VAL A 581 -13.76 0.26 -3.08
N THR A 582 -13.74 -0.59 -4.09
CA THR A 582 -12.77 -0.53 -5.17
C THR A 582 -13.46 -0.80 -6.50
N ASP A 583 -12.86 -0.33 -7.58
CA ASP A 583 -13.25 -0.66 -8.95
C ASP A 583 -12.26 -1.71 -9.46
N GLU A 584 -12.65 -2.63 -10.33
CA GLU A 584 -11.75 -3.71 -10.82
C GLU A 584 -10.46 -3.11 -11.40
N SER A 585 -10.61 -2.01 -12.14
CA SER A 585 -9.50 -1.25 -12.73
C SER A 585 -8.51 -0.64 -11.72
N SER A 586 -8.84 -0.65 -10.42
CA SER A 586 -7.93 -0.21 -9.36
C SER A 586 -6.88 -1.26 -9.00
N GLY A 587 -7.10 -2.54 -9.36
CA GLY A 587 -6.16 -3.65 -9.18
C GLY A 587 -5.91 -4.09 -7.73
N VAL A 588 -6.44 -3.37 -6.74
CA VAL A 588 -6.16 -3.65 -5.31
C VAL A 588 -7.27 -3.17 -4.38
N ALA A 589 -7.50 -3.92 -3.31
CA ALA A 589 -8.31 -3.56 -2.16
C ALA A 589 -7.42 -3.48 -0.90
N ALA A 590 -7.45 -2.35 -0.19
CA ALA A 590 -6.60 -2.09 0.97
C ALA A 590 -7.42 -2.07 2.27
N PHE A 591 -7.41 -3.19 3.00
CA PHE A 591 -8.10 -3.35 4.28
C PHE A 591 -7.24 -2.82 5.42
N ARG A 592 -7.76 -1.87 6.19
CA ARG A 592 -7.09 -1.39 7.40
C ARG A 592 -7.52 -2.25 8.59
N VAL A 593 -6.57 -2.79 9.33
CA VAL A 593 -6.79 -3.50 10.59
C VAL A 593 -6.26 -2.65 11.73
N SER A 594 -7.12 -2.25 12.67
CA SER A 594 -6.78 -1.30 13.73
C SER A 594 -7.18 -1.78 15.13
N LEU A 595 -6.45 -1.30 16.14
CA LEU A 595 -6.75 -1.51 17.55
C LEU A 595 -7.56 -0.35 18.12
N SER A 596 -8.53 -0.66 18.97
CA SER A 596 -9.39 0.35 19.61
C SER A 596 -8.70 1.16 20.73
N ARG A 597 -7.48 0.78 21.12
CA ARG A 597 -6.65 1.40 22.18
C ARG A 597 -5.25 0.76 22.18
N PRO A 598 -4.23 1.43 22.74
CA PRO A 598 -2.89 0.87 22.85
C PRO A 598 -2.83 -0.37 23.78
N SER A 599 -1.91 -1.27 23.45
CA SER A 599 -1.59 -2.47 24.23
C SER A 599 -0.14 -2.44 24.73
N ASN A 600 0.09 -2.89 25.97
CA ASN A 600 1.43 -3.06 26.54
C ASN A 600 2.14 -4.36 26.11
N GLY A 601 1.41 -5.26 25.44
CA GLY A 601 1.93 -6.53 24.95
C GLY A 601 1.62 -6.72 23.47
N ILE A 602 2.26 -7.72 22.87
CA ILE A 602 2.02 -8.08 21.47
C ILE A 602 0.56 -8.50 21.30
N VAL A 603 -0.10 -7.93 20.30
CA VAL A 603 -1.42 -8.35 19.83
C VAL A 603 -1.23 -9.09 18.50
N SER A 604 -1.93 -10.20 18.30
CA SER A 604 -1.90 -10.90 17.02
C SER A 604 -3.30 -11.36 16.60
N VAL A 605 -3.51 -11.49 15.30
CA VAL A 605 -4.75 -11.97 14.70
C VAL A 605 -4.44 -12.68 13.39
N ASP A 606 -5.15 -13.75 13.10
CA ASP A 606 -5.11 -14.41 11.80
C ASP A 606 -6.12 -13.72 10.87
N PHE A 607 -5.79 -13.59 9.59
CA PHE A 607 -6.69 -13.06 8.57
C PHE A 607 -6.74 -13.98 7.35
N HIS A 608 -7.89 -13.97 6.66
CA HIS A 608 -8.00 -14.53 5.32
C HIS A 608 -9.13 -13.84 4.54
N SER A 609 -8.94 -13.74 3.22
CA SER A 609 -10.01 -13.35 2.30
C SER A 609 -10.98 -14.52 2.11
N ALA A 610 -12.27 -14.22 1.97
CA ALA A 610 -13.33 -15.19 1.69
C ALA A 610 -14.26 -14.68 0.59
N ASN A 611 -14.74 -15.60 -0.25
CA ASN A 611 -15.69 -15.32 -1.31
C ASN A 611 -17.05 -14.90 -0.71
N ASP A 612 -17.75 -13.95 -1.35
CA ASP A 612 -19.21 -13.80 -1.23
C ASP A 612 -19.82 -13.94 -2.63
N THR A 613 -20.08 -12.83 -3.32
CA THR A 613 -20.50 -12.90 -4.73
C THR A 613 -19.31 -12.93 -5.67
N ALA A 614 -18.20 -12.29 -5.28
CA ALA A 614 -16.90 -12.41 -5.94
C ALA A 614 -16.18 -13.67 -5.44
N ALA A 615 -15.48 -14.36 -6.34
CA ALA A 615 -14.74 -15.58 -6.15
C ALA A 615 -13.23 -15.40 -6.34
N ALA A 616 -12.46 -15.97 -5.40
CA ALA A 616 -11.02 -16.01 -5.51
C ALA A 616 -10.56 -16.75 -6.79
N GLY A 617 -9.62 -16.15 -7.50
CA GLY A 617 -9.00 -16.66 -8.72
C GLY A 617 -9.64 -16.14 -10.01
N SER A 618 -10.92 -15.74 -9.99
CA SER A 618 -11.55 -14.99 -11.07
C SER A 618 -11.50 -13.49 -10.79
N ASP A 619 -11.87 -13.06 -9.58
CA ASP A 619 -12.16 -11.64 -9.33
C ASP A 619 -11.15 -11.01 -8.36
N PHE A 620 -10.52 -11.83 -7.51
CA PHE A 620 -9.44 -11.41 -6.62
C PHE A 620 -8.46 -12.55 -6.33
N HIS A 621 -7.24 -12.24 -5.93
CA HIS A 621 -6.28 -13.25 -5.46
C HIS A 621 -6.46 -13.50 -3.95
N ALA A 622 -6.77 -14.73 -3.58
CA ALA A 622 -6.96 -15.08 -2.17
C ALA A 622 -5.69 -14.83 -1.35
N VAL A 623 -5.86 -14.12 -0.23
CA VAL A 623 -4.79 -13.84 0.73
C VAL A 623 -5.13 -14.44 2.09
N ALA A 624 -4.12 -14.93 2.80
CA ALA A 624 -4.24 -15.36 4.20
C ALA A 624 -2.91 -15.17 4.92
N GLY A 625 -2.97 -14.91 6.22
CA GLY A 625 -1.78 -14.68 7.03
C GLY A 625 -2.10 -14.37 8.49
N SER A 626 -1.12 -13.83 9.19
CA SER A 626 -1.26 -13.36 10.57
C SER A 626 -0.65 -11.99 10.71
N LEU A 627 -1.34 -11.08 11.38
CA LEU A 627 -0.82 -9.76 11.78
C LEU A 627 -0.31 -9.85 13.23
N SER A 628 0.78 -9.15 13.52
CA SER A 628 1.34 -9.00 14.86
C SER A 628 1.66 -7.53 15.12
N PHE A 629 0.92 -6.91 16.04
CA PHE A 629 1.11 -5.55 16.48
C PHE A 629 2.09 -5.52 17.65
N GLN A 630 3.16 -4.74 17.54
CA GLN A 630 4.07 -4.48 18.66
C GLN A 630 3.39 -3.60 19.73
N PRO A 631 3.91 -3.56 20.98
CA PRO A 631 3.38 -2.63 21.98
C PRO A 631 3.41 -1.19 21.45
N GLY A 632 2.27 -0.49 21.53
CA GLY A 632 2.09 0.86 20.97
C GLY A 632 1.67 0.93 19.51
N GLU A 633 1.84 -0.14 18.73
CA GLU A 633 1.42 -0.18 17.33
C GLU A 633 -0.10 -0.33 17.22
N MET A 634 -0.74 0.56 16.46
CA MET A 634 -2.20 0.70 16.46
C MET A 634 -2.88 0.25 15.17
N VAL A 635 -2.17 0.21 14.04
CA VAL A 635 -2.77 -0.03 12.73
C VAL A 635 -1.83 -0.79 11.80
N LYS A 636 -2.41 -1.65 10.96
CA LYS A 636 -1.73 -2.32 9.84
C LYS A 636 -2.67 -2.37 8.63
N THR A 637 -2.11 -2.52 7.43
CA THR A 637 -2.89 -2.65 6.20
C THR A 637 -2.66 -4.01 5.56
N VAL A 638 -3.73 -4.65 5.09
CA VAL A 638 -3.70 -5.87 4.28
C VAL A 638 -4.14 -5.51 2.86
N LEU A 639 -3.28 -5.80 1.89
CA LEU A 639 -3.60 -5.63 0.47
C LEU A 639 -4.13 -6.95 -0.11
N VAL A 640 -5.19 -6.84 -0.90
CA VAL A 640 -5.74 -7.94 -1.71
C VAL A 640 -5.74 -7.49 -3.16
N ASP A 641 -5.10 -8.25 -4.04
CA ASP A 641 -5.09 -7.92 -5.47
C ASP A 641 -6.44 -8.26 -6.09
N ILE A 642 -6.96 -7.33 -6.89
CA ILE A 642 -8.19 -7.49 -7.67
C ILE A 642 -7.79 -7.89 -9.08
N VAL A 643 -8.49 -8.87 -9.64
CA VAL A 643 -8.26 -9.32 -11.01
C VAL A 643 -9.08 -8.43 -11.93
N ASP A 644 -8.40 -7.60 -12.71
CA ASP A 644 -9.02 -6.78 -13.76
C ASP A 644 -9.11 -7.62 -15.05
N ASP A 645 -10.29 -8.17 -15.34
CA ASP A 645 -10.53 -8.93 -16.57
C ASP A 645 -11.44 -8.19 -17.58
N SER A 646 -12.16 -8.90 -18.45
CA SER A 646 -13.03 -8.26 -19.45
C SER A 646 -14.45 -8.84 -19.47
N LEU A 647 -14.80 -9.64 -18.47
CA LEU A 647 -16.03 -10.40 -18.37
C LEU A 647 -17.13 -9.62 -17.66
N SER A 648 -17.79 -8.71 -18.38
CA SER A 648 -18.94 -7.91 -17.88
C SER A 648 -19.66 -8.46 -16.64
N GLU A 649 -19.29 -7.96 -15.46
CA GLU A 649 -19.77 -8.39 -14.16
C GLU A 649 -20.76 -7.40 -13.53
N THR A 650 -21.38 -7.82 -12.42
CA THR A 650 -22.21 -6.91 -11.61
C THR A 650 -21.39 -6.29 -10.48
N ASP A 651 -22.01 -5.53 -9.58
CA ASP A 651 -21.28 -5.18 -8.36
C ASP A 651 -21.11 -6.46 -7.54
N GLU A 652 -19.89 -6.72 -7.10
CA GLU A 652 -19.57 -7.96 -6.39
C GLU A 652 -18.87 -7.71 -5.07
N TRP A 653 -18.94 -8.71 -4.19
CA TRP A 653 -18.49 -8.61 -2.82
C TRP A 653 -17.58 -9.76 -2.48
N PHE A 654 -16.53 -9.47 -1.73
CA PHE A 654 -15.77 -10.46 -0.96
C PHE A 654 -15.49 -9.92 0.44
N GLN A 655 -14.96 -10.76 1.31
CA GLN A 655 -14.77 -10.43 2.72
C GLN A 655 -13.32 -10.64 3.15
N MET A 656 -12.87 -9.84 4.11
CA MET A 656 -11.68 -10.06 4.92
C MET A 656 -12.11 -10.50 6.31
N LEU A 657 -11.73 -11.71 6.71
CA LEU A 657 -12.16 -12.33 7.96
C LEU A 657 -11.01 -12.41 8.96
N LEU A 658 -11.21 -11.80 10.13
CA LEU A 658 -10.29 -11.88 11.28
C LEU A 658 -10.65 -13.07 12.19
N SER A 659 -9.63 -13.78 12.68
CA SER A 659 -9.83 -14.92 13.58
C SER A 659 -8.67 -15.12 14.55
N ASN A 660 -8.88 -15.96 15.57
CA ASN A 660 -7.87 -16.34 16.56
C ASN A 660 -7.10 -15.16 17.21
N PRO A 661 -7.77 -14.08 17.67
CA PRO A 661 -7.04 -12.98 18.28
C PRO A 661 -6.32 -13.45 19.55
N ALA A 662 -5.09 -12.97 19.75
CA ALA A 662 -4.36 -13.11 21.01
C ALA A 662 -3.92 -11.73 21.50
N GLY A 663 -4.15 -11.45 22.79
CA GLY A 663 -3.91 -10.14 23.37
C GLY A 663 -5.02 -9.11 23.12
N ALA A 664 -6.00 -9.43 22.28
CA ALA A 664 -7.16 -8.60 21.95
C ALA A 664 -8.47 -9.41 21.95
N THR A 665 -9.60 -8.71 21.88
CA THR A 665 -10.91 -9.28 21.49
C THR A 665 -11.21 -8.91 20.04
N LEU A 666 -12.00 -9.72 19.33
CA LEU A 666 -12.56 -9.26 18.03
C LEU A 666 -13.56 -8.13 18.31
N GLY A 667 -13.34 -6.97 17.69
CA GLY A 667 -14.33 -5.93 17.52
C GLY A 667 -15.16 -6.28 16.30
N ASP A 668 -14.93 -5.57 15.21
CA ASP A 668 -15.44 -5.96 13.90
C ASP A 668 -14.47 -6.95 13.22
N ALA A 669 -14.94 -8.17 12.98
CA ALA A 669 -14.12 -9.24 12.44
C ALA A 669 -14.28 -9.43 10.93
N VAL A 670 -15.14 -8.66 10.26
CA VAL A 670 -15.53 -8.88 8.86
C VAL A 670 -15.43 -7.56 8.11
N GLY A 671 -14.38 -7.38 7.31
CA GLY A 671 -14.30 -6.24 6.40
C GLY A 671 -14.92 -6.64 5.07
N ALA A 672 -15.95 -5.95 4.60
CA ALA A 672 -16.50 -6.18 3.26
C ALA A 672 -15.75 -5.35 2.21
N ALA A 673 -15.50 -5.96 1.05
CA ALA A 673 -15.02 -5.25 -0.12
C ALA A 673 -16.03 -5.32 -1.25
N LEU A 674 -16.48 -4.14 -1.70
CA LEU A 674 -17.25 -3.98 -2.92
C LEU A 674 -16.31 -3.78 -4.10
N ILE A 675 -16.44 -4.63 -5.11
CA ILE A 675 -15.85 -4.52 -6.44
C ILE A 675 -16.91 -3.93 -7.38
N GLY A 676 -16.60 -2.78 -7.97
CA GLY A 676 -17.49 -2.07 -8.90
C GLY A 676 -17.48 -2.67 -10.31
N ARG A 677 -18.66 -2.69 -10.95
CA ARG A 677 -18.97 -3.22 -12.31
C ARG A 677 -18.27 -2.53 -13.51
N SER A 678 -16.95 -2.46 -13.52
CA SER A 678 -16.17 -1.59 -14.42
C SER A 678 -16.16 -2.02 -15.89
N ASP A 679 -16.34 -3.32 -16.13
CA ASP A 679 -16.22 -4.00 -17.41
C ASP A 679 -17.56 -4.25 -18.13
N GLY A 680 -18.65 -3.76 -17.53
CA GLY A 680 -19.99 -3.80 -18.09
C GLY A 680 -20.13 -3.12 -19.47
N GLN A 681 -21.26 -3.33 -20.14
CA GLN A 681 -21.53 -2.62 -21.39
C GLN A 681 -21.64 -1.10 -21.16
N ALA A 682 -20.69 -0.36 -21.72
CA ALA A 682 -20.61 1.08 -21.54
C ALA A 682 -21.86 1.82 -22.08
N VAL A 683 -22.37 2.76 -21.28
CA VAL A 683 -23.50 3.62 -21.64
C VAL A 683 -23.08 5.09 -21.70
N SER A 684 -23.70 5.86 -22.59
CA SER A 684 -23.33 7.28 -22.77
C SER A 684 -23.84 8.22 -21.68
N GLN A 685 -24.82 7.76 -20.89
CA GLN A 685 -25.43 8.52 -19.78
C GLN A 685 -25.82 7.57 -18.64
N PRO A 686 -24.87 7.08 -17.83
CA PRO A 686 -25.19 6.30 -16.65
C PRO A 686 -26.00 7.14 -15.63
N GLN A 687 -26.69 6.45 -14.72
CA GLN A 687 -27.28 7.07 -13.54
C GLN A 687 -26.23 7.13 -12.43
N ILE A 688 -26.13 8.25 -11.72
CA ILE A 688 -25.32 8.39 -10.51
C ILE A 688 -26.23 8.21 -9.30
N THR A 689 -25.93 7.24 -8.45
CA THR A 689 -26.69 6.93 -7.24
C THR A 689 -25.80 6.94 -6.01
N SER A 690 -26.40 7.24 -4.86
CA SER A 690 -25.79 7.03 -3.54
C SER A 690 -26.88 6.64 -2.55
N GLN A 691 -26.52 5.85 -1.54
CA GLN A 691 -27.45 5.35 -0.53
C GLN A 691 -27.38 6.18 0.75
N PRO A 692 -28.49 6.31 1.50
CA PRO A 692 -28.46 6.88 2.83
C PRO A 692 -27.53 6.08 3.74
N ILE A 693 -26.86 6.78 4.67
CA ILE A 693 -25.93 6.14 5.62
C ILE A 693 -26.31 6.51 7.05
N PHE A 694 -26.07 5.57 7.96
CA PHE A 694 -26.20 5.75 9.40
C PHE A 694 -24.83 5.54 10.04
N VAL A 695 -24.41 6.48 10.88
CA VAL A 695 -23.04 6.53 11.40
C VAL A 695 -23.07 6.94 12.87
N SER A 696 -22.15 6.40 13.65
CA SER A 696 -21.98 6.81 15.04
C SER A 696 -21.27 8.16 15.08
N GLU A 697 -21.68 9.05 16.00
CA GLU A 697 -20.91 10.28 16.27
C GLU A 697 -19.49 9.95 16.78
N ALA A 698 -19.29 8.76 17.35
CA ALA A 698 -17.99 8.26 17.77
C ALA A 698 -17.01 7.98 16.62
N ASP A 699 -17.51 7.80 15.39
CA ASP A 699 -16.67 7.49 14.24
C ASP A 699 -15.87 8.74 13.85
N ALA A 700 -14.55 8.61 13.65
CA ALA A 700 -13.74 9.76 13.24
C ALA A 700 -14.08 10.24 11.81
N ALA A 701 -14.43 9.31 10.95
CA ALA A 701 -14.79 9.55 9.56
C ALA A 701 -15.51 8.36 8.94
N THR A 702 -16.21 8.65 7.83
CA THR A 702 -16.93 7.66 7.02
C THR A 702 -17.09 8.19 5.59
N SER A 703 -17.75 7.46 4.71
CA SER A 703 -17.89 7.81 3.29
C SER A 703 -19.28 7.55 2.73
N PHE A 704 -19.72 8.39 1.80
CA PHE A 704 -20.77 7.99 0.88
C PHE A 704 -20.19 7.15 -0.25
N ILE A 705 -20.85 6.06 -0.59
CA ILE A 705 -20.58 5.33 -1.83
C ILE A 705 -21.39 5.98 -2.96
N VAL A 706 -20.69 6.44 -3.99
CA VAL A 706 -21.29 7.03 -5.19
C VAL A 706 -21.01 6.10 -6.36
N GLN A 707 -22.07 5.61 -6.99
CA GLN A 707 -21.99 4.58 -8.03
C GLN A 707 -22.62 5.03 -9.34
N LEU A 708 -22.08 4.52 -10.45
CA LEU A 708 -22.65 4.56 -11.77
C LEU A 708 -23.47 3.29 -12.03
N SER A 709 -24.62 3.44 -12.70
CA SER A 709 -25.45 2.29 -13.10
C SER A 709 -24.81 1.37 -14.14
N ALA A 710 -23.74 1.84 -14.80
CA ALA A 710 -22.96 1.13 -15.81
C ALA A 710 -21.71 1.98 -16.13
N PRO A 711 -20.62 1.38 -16.65
CA PRO A 711 -19.45 2.12 -17.07
C PRO A 711 -19.79 3.10 -18.21
N SER A 712 -18.94 4.11 -18.39
CA SER A 712 -19.05 5.09 -19.47
C SER A 712 -17.76 5.15 -20.26
N SER A 713 -17.85 5.24 -21.60
CA SER A 713 -16.69 5.47 -22.45
C SER A 713 -16.16 6.91 -22.40
N ASN A 714 -16.94 7.83 -21.81
CA ASN A 714 -16.52 9.20 -21.56
C ASN A 714 -16.38 9.41 -20.06
N GLU A 715 -15.47 10.29 -19.68
CA GLU A 715 -15.36 10.77 -18.31
C GLU A 715 -16.70 11.34 -17.81
N VAL A 716 -17.13 10.90 -16.63
CA VAL A 716 -18.35 11.36 -15.97
C VAL A 716 -17.96 12.31 -14.84
N ARG A 717 -18.61 13.47 -14.75
CA ARG A 717 -18.37 14.44 -13.67
C ARG A 717 -19.65 14.75 -12.93
N VAL A 718 -19.57 14.92 -11.62
CA VAL A 718 -20.67 15.44 -10.80
C VAL A 718 -20.11 16.34 -9.71
N ASN A 719 -20.74 17.50 -9.52
CA ASN A 719 -20.39 18.34 -8.38
C ASN A 719 -21.11 17.82 -7.15
N PHE A 720 -20.43 17.86 -6.01
CA PHE A 720 -21.01 17.49 -4.74
C PHE A 720 -20.84 18.60 -3.70
N GLY A 721 -21.70 18.60 -2.69
CA GLY A 721 -21.51 19.38 -1.48
C GLY A 721 -22.28 18.77 -0.32
N LEU A 722 -21.71 18.89 0.89
CA LEU A 722 -22.39 18.47 2.11
C LEU A 722 -23.13 19.65 2.74
N ASN A 723 -24.45 19.57 2.78
CA ASN A 723 -25.31 20.61 3.33
C ASN A 723 -25.86 20.16 4.69
N GLY A 724 -25.70 21.02 5.70
CA GLY A 724 -26.29 20.80 7.03
C GLY A 724 -27.80 20.63 7.00
N GLY A 725 -28.31 19.99 8.05
CA GLY A 725 -29.73 19.74 8.27
C GLY A 725 -30.10 20.06 9.71
N THR A 726 -30.38 19.01 10.49
CA THR A 726 -30.35 19.14 11.95
C THR A 726 -28.92 19.13 12.46
N ALA A 727 -28.03 18.37 11.81
CA ALA A 727 -26.60 18.40 12.07
C ALA A 727 -26.02 19.75 11.61
N ALA A 728 -25.29 20.40 12.50
CA ALA A 728 -24.53 21.60 12.34
C ALA A 728 -23.10 21.32 11.80
N TYR A 729 -22.68 22.14 10.84
CA TYR A 729 -21.33 22.11 10.26
C TYR A 729 -20.49 23.33 10.67
N SER A 730 -20.98 24.13 11.63
CA SER A 730 -20.30 25.33 12.12
C SER A 730 -20.88 25.77 13.46
N GLY A 731 -20.04 26.25 14.38
CA GLY A 731 -20.49 26.79 15.66
C GLY A 731 -19.99 25.95 16.84
N SER A 732 -20.67 26.02 17.97
CA SER A 732 -20.25 25.33 19.22
C SER A 732 -20.88 23.95 19.43
N GLY A 733 -21.76 23.51 18.53
CA GLY A 733 -22.19 22.12 18.35
C GLY A 733 -22.03 21.89 16.85
N GLN A 734 -20.94 21.24 16.46
CA GLN A 734 -20.59 20.99 15.08
C GLN A 734 -20.30 19.51 15.02
N ASP A 735 -21.00 18.80 14.15
CA ASP A 735 -21.07 17.33 14.18
C ASP A 735 -20.37 16.74 12.96
N PHE A 736 -20.15 17.57 11.93
CA PHE A 736 -19.38 17.20 10.74
C PHE A 736 -18.65 18.38 10.12
N GLN A 737 -17.64 18.09 9.30
CA GLN A 737 -16.95 19.09 8.48
C GLN A 737 -17.58 19.14 7.07
N THR A 738 -17.99 20.33 6.62
CA THR A 738 -18.50 20.51 5.25
C THR A 738 -17.36 20.68 4.24
N TYR A 739 -17.49 20.04 3.09
CA TYR A 739 -16.65 20.27 1.93
C TYR A 739 -17.49 20.10 0.65
N SER A 740 -16.95 20.60 -0.45
CA SER A 740 -17.58 20.54 -1.77
C SER A 740 -16.52 20.42 -2.85
N GLY A 741 -16.90 19.82 -3.97
CA GLY A 741 -15.96 19.55 -5.04
C GLY A 741 -16.63 18.96 -6.27
N THR A 742 -15.81 18.33 -7.10
CA THR A 742 -16.25 17.58 -8.28
C THR A 742 -15.69 16.18 -8.16
N LEU A 743 -16.57 15.18 -8.19
CA LEU A 743 -16.19 13.78 -8.42
C LEU A 743 -16.07 13.58 -9.93
N VAL A 744 -14.97 12.95 -10.34
CA VAL A 744 -14.69 12.66 -11.74
C VAL A 744 -14.42 11.16 -11.90
N PHE A 745 -15.36 10.43 -12.48
CA PHE A 745 -15.17 9.02 -12.82
C PHE A 745 -14.39 8.93 -14.14
N ALA A 746 -13.27 8.23 -14.12
CA ALA A 746 -12.54 7.89 -15.33
C ALA A 746 -13.42 7.04 -16.28
N PRO A 747 -13.15 7.01 -17.60
CA PRO A 747 -13.79 6.05 -18.47
C PRO A 747 -13.63 4.62 -17.93
N GLY A 748 -14.71 3.86 -17.88
CA GLY A 748 -14.75 2.53 -17.26
C GLY A 748 -15.07 2.54 -15.75
N GLU A 749 -14.57 3.51 -15.00
CA GLU A 749 -14.76 3.57 -13.54
C GLU A 749 -16.24 3.75 -13.16
N THR A 750 -16.71 2.95 -12.20
CA THR A 750 -18.12 2.91 -11.80
C THR A 750 -18.39 3.26 -10.35
N THR A 751 -17.39 3.19 -9.47
CA THR A 751 -17.62 3.41 -8.04
C THR A 751 -16.58 4.36 -7.43
N LYS A 752 -17.03 5.22 -6.51
CA LYS A 752 -16.15 6.09 -5.71
C LYS A 752 -16.61 6.21 -4.27
N MET A 753 -15.65 6.30 -3.35
CA MET A 753 -15.89 6.75 -1.98
C MET A 753 -15.77 8.27 -1.90
N LEU A 754 -16.76 8.89 -1.27
CA LEU A 754 -16.76 10.31 -0.94
C LEU A 754 -16.59 10.45 0.60
N PRO A 755 -15.34 10.49 1.10
CA PRO A 755 -15.06 10.51 2.54
C PRO A 755 -15.40 11.85 3.18
N PHE A 756 -15.81 11.85 4.44
CA PHE A 756 -16.05 13.04 5.25
C PHE A 756 -15.69 12.81 6.72
N ASN A 757 -15.43 13.92 7.42
CA ASN A 757 -15.09 13.90 8.84
C ASN A 757 -16.34 14.16 9.68
N LEU A 758 -16.47 13.36 10.73
CA LEU A 758 -17.40 13.58 11.83
C LEU A 758 -16.63 14.26 12.97
N ILE A 759 -17.35 14.94 13.85
CA ILE A 759 -16.79 15.57 15.03
C ILE A 759 -17.54 14.99 16.22
N ASN A 760 -16.85 14.18 17.01
CA ASN A 760 -17.40 13.68 18.26
C ASN A 760 -17.35 14.78 19.32
N ASN A 761 -18.51 15.15 19.85
CA ASN A 761 -18.58 16.13 20.92
C ASN A 761 -18.93 15.48 22.28
N THR A 762 -19.46 16.24 23.24
CA THR A 762 -19.78 15.71 24.58
C THR A 762 -21.18 16.13 25.06
N THR A 763 -21.95 16.71 24.15
CA THR A 763 -23.28 17.24 24.38
C THR A 763 -24.30 16.32 23.73
N ALA A 764 -25.00 15.53 24.56
CA ALA A 764 -26.16 14.78 24.08
C ALA A 764 -27.21 15.70 23.44
N GLU A 765 -27.28 15.68 22.10
CA GLU A 765 -28.17 16.48 21.27
C GLU A 765 -29.20 15.65 20.48
N GLY A 766 -29.11 14.32 20.57
CA GLY A 766 -29.96 13.36 19.87
C GLY A 766 -29.51 13.13 18.43
N ASP A 767 -30.23 12.28 17.70
CA ASP A 767 -29.85 11.98 16.31
C ASP A 767 -30.01 13.17 15.38
N GLU A 768 -29.03 13.34 14.52
CA GLU A 768 -28.98 14.43 13.59
C GLU A 768 -28.75 13.96 12.17
N ALA A 769 -28.99 14.84 11.20
CA ALA A 769 -28.87 14.50 9.81
C ALA A 769 -28.37 15.68 8.98
N PHE A 770 -27.57 15.34 7.96
CA PHE A 770 -27.16 16.25 6.90
C PHE A 770 -27.36 15.57 5.54
N THR A 771 -27.11 16.30 4.45
CA THR A 771 -27.38 15.81 3.10
C THR A 771 -26.20 15.99 2.16
N LEU A 772 -25.91 14.95 1.39
CA LEU A 772 -25.09 15.00 0.18
C LEU A 772 -25.93 15.54 -0.98
N ASP A 773 -25.49 16.62 -1.64
CA ASP A 773 -26.10 17.19 -2.84
C ASP A 773 -25.23 16.89 -4.09
N LEU A 774 -25.67 15.95 -4.92
CA LEU A 774 -25.07 15.62 -6.22
C LEU A 774 -25.72 16.43 -7.35
N ASN A 775 -25.01 17.42 -7.89
CA ASN A 775 -25.56 18.35 -8.87
C ASN A 775 -24.65 18.55 -10.10
N SER A 776 -25.22 19.19 -11.12
CA SER A 776 -24.51 19.57 -12.35
C SER A 776 -23.78 18.39 -13.04
N PRO A 777 -24.44 17.22 -13.24
CA PRO A 777 -23.78 16.07 -13.84
C PRO A 777 -23.38 16.36 -15.30
N VAL A 778 -22.24 15.82 -15.71
CA VAL A 778 -21.75 15.81 -17.09
C VAL A 778 -21.62 14.35 -17.52
N ASN A 779 -22.15 14.03 -18.70
CA ASN A 779 -22.21 12.67 -19.27
C ASN A 779 -22.95 11.65 -18.40
N ALA A 780 -23.77 12.09 -17.45
CA ALA A 780 -24.58 11.22 -16.61
C ALA A 780 -25.87 11.93 -16.18
N THR A 781 -26.74 11.20 -15.49
CA THR A 781 -27.96 11.73 -14.88
C THR A 781 -28.00 11.35 -13.40
N VAL A 782 -28.64 12.17 -12.57
CA VAL A 782 -28.71 11.96 -11.12
C VAL A 782 -30.19 11.79 -10.74
N PRO A 783 -30.71 10.55 -10.64
CA PRO A 783 -32.12 10.31 -10.30
C PRO A 783 -32.42 10.72 -8.85
N GLN A 784 -31.46 10.58 -7.95
CA GLN A 784 -31.53 11.02 -6.56
C GLN A 784 -30.44 12.05 -6.28
N ARG A 785 -30.82 13.34 -6.31
CA ARG A 785 -29.90 14.45 -6.07
C ARG A 785 -29.45 14.56 -4.61
N TYR A 786 -30.34 14.22 -3.67
CA TYR A 786 -30.08 14.36 -2.25
C TYR A 786 -30.05 13.00 -1.58
N THR A 787 -29.01 12.77 -0.80
CA THR A 787 -28.82 11.55 -0.01
C THR A 787 -28.53 11.94 1.43
N THR A 788 -29.21 11.30 2.38
CA THR A 788 -29.13 11.66 3.80
C THR A 788 -28.06 10.85 4.50
N ALA A 789 -27.25 11.50 5.32
CA ALA A 789 -26.49 10.85 6.38
C ALA A 789 -27.15 11.17 7.72
N THR A 790 -27.31 10.16 8.56
CA THR A 790 -27.82 10.28 9.92
C THR A 790 -26.70 9.97 10.91
N ILE A 791 -26.37 10.96 11.75
CA ILE A 791 -25.40 10.87 12.83
C ILE A 791 -26.17 10.44 14.08
N ILE A 792 -25.71 9.37 14.72
CA ILE A 792 -26.30 8.81 15.92
C ILE A 792 -25.46 9.23 17.11
N ASP A 793 -26.05 10.08 17.94
CA ASP A 793 -25.46 10.62 19.18
C ASP A 793 -25.06 9.49 20.14
N ASP A 794 -23.79 9.49 20.54
CA ASP A 794 -23.16 8.51 21.44
C ASP A 794 -22.95 9.03 22.88
N ASP A 795 -23.33 10.27 23.19
CA ASP A 795 -23.18 10.89 24.52
C ASP A 795 -24.20 10.40 25.57
N GLY A 796 -25.12 9.53 25.15
CA GLY A 796 -26.07 8.85 26.02
C GLY A 796 -25.43 7.80 26.94
N ALA A 797 -26.20 7.28 27.91
CA ALA A 797 -25.77 6.13 28.71
C ALA A 797 -25.82 4.79 27.95
N SER A 798 -25.83 4.84 26.62
CA SER A 798 -26.08 3.74 25.69
C SER A 798 -24.88 3.55 24.78
N THR A 799 -24.52 2.31 24.50
CA THR A 799 -23.56 2.03 23.42
C THR A 799 -24.27 2.18 22.07
N VAL A 800 -23.64 2.90 21.15
CA VAL A 800 -24.04 3.02 19.74
C VAL A 800 -23.15 2.11 18.91
N TYR A 801 -23.75 1.33 18.02
CA TYR A 801 -23.06 0.49 17.05
C TYR A 801 -23.44 0.91 15.63
N SER A 802 -22.43 1.00 14.75
CA SER A 802 -22.54 1.21 13.31
C SER A 802 -21.44 0.41 12.62
N GLY A 803 -21.79 -0.43 11.65
CA GLY A 803 -20.85 -1.36 11.01
C GLY A 803 -20.66 -1.16 9.51
N GLY A 804 -21.49 -0.34 8.88
CA GLY A 804 -21.22 0.17 7.54
C GLY A 804 -21.80 -0.70 6.44
N ILE A 805 -20.92 -1.30 5.60
CA ILE A 805 -21.33 -2.15 4.47
C ILE A 805 -20.97 -3.63 4.68
N SER A 806 -20.55 -3.97 5.90
CA SER A 806 -20.06 -5.27 6.31
C SER A 806 -21.14 -6.17 6.93
N ASN A 807 -20.84 -7.47 7.13
CA ASN A 807 -21.72 -8.31 7.95
C ASN A 807 -21.32 -8.20 9.41
N ASP A 808 -22.07 -7.44 10.20
CA ASP A 808 -21.67 -7.07 11.53
C ASP A 808 -22.27 -7.93 12.65
N LEU A 809 -21.60 -7.91 13.80
CA LEU A 809 -22.04 -8.59 15.03
C LEU A 809 -22.20 -7.60 16.18
N TYR A 810 -23.44 -7.39 16.62
CA TYR A 810 -23.79 -6.43 17.67
C TYR A 810 -24.11 -7.09 19.02
N PRO A 811 -23.23 -7.00 20.02
CA PRO A 811 -23.50 -7.50 21.36
C PRO A 811 -24.36 -6.50 22.16
N VAL A 812 -25.63 -6.83 22.37
CA VAL A 812 -26.56 -5.98 23.12
C VAL A 812 -26.76 -6.50 24.54
N SER A 813 -26.59 -5.61 25.51
CA SER A 813 -26.77 -5.93 26.94
C SER A 813 -27.55 -4.89 27.73
N GLY A 814 -27.65 -3.66 27.23
CA GLY A 814 -28.43 -2.57 27.76
C GLY A 814 -29.71 -2.33 26.95
N ALA A 815 -30.81 -2.01 27.64
CA ALA A 815 -32.08 -1.69 26.98
C ALA A 815 -32.05 -0.35 26.21
N LEU A 816 -30.98 0.42 26.36
CA LEU A 816 -30.76 1.67 25.65
C LEU A 816 -29.71 1.52 24.54
N ASP A 817 -29.05 0.37 24.38
CA ASP A 817 -28.06 0.15 23.31
C ASP A 817 -28.74 0.31 21.95
N ARG A 818 -28.04 1.00 21.04
CA ARG A 818 -28.56 1.40 19.73
C ARG A 818 -27.71 0.80 18.65
N ILE A 819 -28.36 0.27 17.62
CA ILE A 819 -27.71 -0.20 16.41
C ILE A 819 -28.29 0.64 15.28
N ALA A 820 -27.40 1.14 14.42
CA ALA A 820 -27.77 2.01 13.33
C ALA A 820 -27.17 1.46 12.04
N GLU A 821 -28.04 0.89 11.20
CA GLU A 821 -27.62 0.21 9.98
C GLU A 821 -28.07 0.86 8.70
N SER A 822 -27.15 0.86 7.74
CA SER A 822 -27.38 1.43 6.42
C SER A 822 -28.18 0.46 5.54
N PRO A 823 -29.09 0.95 4.68
CA PRO A 823 -29.76 0.09 3.72
C PRO A 823 -28.74 -0.60 2.80
N GLY A 824 -28.77 -1.93 2.74
CA GLY A 824 -27.77 -2.71 2.00
C GLY A 824 -26.41 -2.79 2.71
N GLY A 825 -26.41 -2.55 4.03
CA GLY A 825 -25.23 -2.59 4.89
C GLY A 825 -24.65 -3.98 5.11
N GLY A 826 -25.33 -5.07 4.72
CA GLY A 826 -24.82 -6.42 4.93
C GLY A 826 -25.92 -7.36 5.44
N ILE A 827 -25.52 -8.46 6.08
CA ILE A 827 -26.38 -9.34 6.88
C ILE A 827 -25.90 -9.26 8.34
N ASP A 828 -26.66 -8.52 9.14
CA ASP A 828 -26.21 -8.16 10.48
C ASP A 828 -26.82 -9.03 11.56
N THR A 829 -26.05 -9.30 12.62
CA THR A 829 -26.45 -10.19 13.69
C THR A 829 -26.37 -9.52 15.06
N VAL A 830 -27.52 -9.41 15.72
CA VAL A 830 -27.60 -8.98 17.12
C VAL A 830 -27.52 -10.19 18.04
N ILE A 831 -26.54 -10.21 18.94
CA ILE A 831 -26.51 -11.13 20.07
C ILE A 831 -26.97 -10.38 21.30
N SER A 832 -28.18 -10.68 21.80
CA SER A 832 -28.77 -9.95 22.93
C SER A 832 -28.89 -10.80 24.19
N THR A 833 -28.47 -10.25 25.33
CA THR A 833 -28.69 -10.85 26.66
C THR A 833 -29.99 -10.41 27.33
N ILE A 834 -30.71 -9.48 26.69
CA ILE A 834 -32.00 -8.94 27.10
C ILE A 834 -33.06 -9.18 26.02
N SER A 835 -34.33 -8.91 26.32
CA SER A 835 -35.33 -8.91 25.26
C SER A 835 -35.11 -7.69 24.35
N TYR A 836 -35.13 -7.89 23.03
CA TYR A 836 -34.69 -6.87 22.08
C TYR A 836 -35.62 -6.77 20.87
N THR A 837 -35.66 -5.58 20.28
CA THR A 837 -36.36 -5.30 19.01
C THR A 837 -35.33 -4.89 17.99
N LEU A 838 -35.26 -5.59 16.87
CA LEU A 838 -34.36 -5.23 15.77
C LEU A 838 -34.71 -3.83 15.24
N PRO A 839 -33.72 -2.93 15.08
CA PRO A 839 -33.91 -1.72 14.31
C PRO A 839 -34.04 -2.05 12.81
N ASP A 840 -34.36 -1.05 11.99
CA ASP A 840 -34.45 -1.24 10.54
C ASP A 840 -33.09 -1.68 9.96
N ASN A 841 -33.12 -2.44 8.86
CA ASN A 841 -31.94 -2.96 8.14
C ASN A 841 -31.04 -3.95 8.90
N VAL A 842 -31.53 -4.54 10.01
CA VAL A 842 -30.82 -5.61 10.72
C VAL A 842 -31.60 -6.92 10.60
N GLU A 843 -30.92 -8.00 10.21
CA GLU A 843 -31.59 -9.25 9.78
C GLU A 843 -31.71 -10.26 10.93
N ASN A 844 -30.66 -10.46 11.72
CA ASN A 844 -30.59 -11.58 12.64
C ASN A 844 -30.62 -11.15 14.11
N LEU A 845 -31.38 -11.89 14.93
CA LEU A 845 -31.40 -11.70 16.39
C LEU A 845 -31.27 -13.03 17.12
N VAL A 846 -30.18 -13.16 17.88
CA VAL A 846 -29.86 -14.30 18.73
C VAL A 846 -30.02 -13.90 20.19
N LEU A 847 -30.96 -14.54 20.88
CA LEU A 847 -31.17 -14.36 22.31
C LEU A 847 -30.24 -15.26 23.12
N THR A 848 -29.63 -14.71 24.16
CA THR A 848 -28.76 -15.41 25.11
C THR A 848 -29.11 -15.05 26.55
N GLY A 849 -28.55 -15.77 27.52
CA GLY A 849 -28.73 -15.47 28.94
C GLY A 849 -30.19 -15.55 29.38
N SER A 850 -30.72 -14.46 29.95
CA SER A 850 -32.09 -14.36 30.46
C SER A 850 -33.09 -13.71 29.49
N ALA A 851 -32.69 -13.43 28.26
CA ALA A 851 -33.56 -12.85 27.25
C ALA A 851 -34.75 -13.78 26.93
N LEU A 852 -35.94 -13.18 26.78
CA LEU A 852 -37.18 -13.91 26.52
C LEU A 852 -37.86 -13.49 25.22
N ASN A 853 -37.86 -12.20 24.87
CA ASN A 853 -38.59 -11.70 23.70
C ASN A 853 -37.63 -11.21 22.60
N ALA A 854 -37.87 -11.66 21.38
CA ALA A 854 -37.19 -11.24 20.16
C ALA A 854 -38.24 -10.66 19.21
N LEU A 855 -38.13 -9.37 18.89
CA LEU A 855 -39.05 -8.68 18.00
C LEU A 855 -38.27 -8.26 16.74
N GLY A 856 -38.84 -8.54 15.57
CA GLY A 856 -38.29 -8.18 14.26
C GLY A 856 -38.50 -6.73 13.86
N ASN A 857 -38.16 -6.42 12.61
CA ASN A 857 -38.43 -5.18 11.90
C ASN A 857 -39.41 -5.44 10.74
N ALA A 858 -39.33 -4.70 9.64
CA ALA A 858 -40.19 -4.90 8.47
C ALA A 858 -39.54 -5.77 7.37
N GLY A 859 -38.28 -6.15 7.56
CA GLY A 859 -37.50 -7.03 6.69
C GLY A 859 -37.69 -8.51 7.03
N ASN A 860 -36.92 -9.37 6.39
CA ASN A 860 -36.96 -10.81 6.65
C ASN A 860 -36.00 -11.14 7.80
N ASN A 861 -36.51 -11.41 8.99
CA ASN A 861 -35.65 -11.63 10.16
C ASN A 861 -35.40 -13.11 10.46
N VAL A 862 -34.19 -13.42 10.97
CA VAL A 862 -33.85 -14.74 11.49
C VAL A 862 -33.63 -14.68 13.00
N PHE A 863 -34.41 -15.47 13.73
CA PHE A 863 -34.37 -15.52 15.18
C PHE A 863 -33.79 -16.83 15.70
N ARG A 864 -33.03 -16.74 16.79
CA ARG A 864 -32.62 -17.88 17.61
C ARG A 864 -32.87 -17.58 19.09
N GLY A 865 -33.56 -18.50 19.78
CA GLY A 865 -33.96 -18.36 21.18
C GLY A 865 -32.97 -18.91 22.20
N THR A 866 -33.37 -18.84 23.46
CA THR A 866 -32.71 -19.56 24.56
C THR A 866 -33.47 -20.86 24.86
N ALA A 867 -33.04 -21.61 25.87
CA ALA A 867 -33.80 -22.78 26.33
C ALA A 867 -35.05 -22.42 27.17
N ALA A 868 -35.36 -21.13 27.33
CA ALA A 868 -36.51 -20.64 28.08
C ALA A 868 -37.78 -20.64 27.22
N ASN A 869 -38.89 -20.14 27.76
CA ASN A 869 -40.09 -19.92 26.96
C ASN A 869 -39.96 -18.56 26.27
N ASN A 870 -39.63 -18.56 24.98
CA ASN A 870 -39.40 -17.35 24.21
C ASN A 870 -40.67 -16.80 23.57
N VAL A 871 -40.66 -15.50 23.26
CA VAL A 871 -41.66 -14.86 22.42
C VAL A 871 -40.95 -14.28 21.21
N PHE A 872 -41.29 -14.76 20.01
CA PHE A 872 -40.80 -14.22 18.75
C PHE A 872 -41.94 -13.46 18.06
N ASP A 873 -41.68 -12.25 17.60
CA ASP A 873 -42.63 -11.45 16.82
C ASP A 873 -41.95 -10.93 15.57
N GLY A 874 -42.19 -11.57 14.42
CA GLY A 874 -41.56 -11.21 13.14
C GLY A 874 -42.06 -9.90 12.57
N LYS A 875 -43.23 -9.41 13.01
CA LYS A 875 -43.94 -8.26 12.43
C LYS A 875 -44.29 -8.48 10.94
N ALA A 876 -43.50 -7.94 10.02
CA ALA A 876 -43.74 -7.97 8.58
C ALA A 876 -42.47 -8.43 7.88
N GLY A 877 -42.61 -9.11 6.75
CA GLY A 877 -41.50 -9.81 6.12
C GLY A 877 -41.81 -11.30 6.04
N VAL A 878 -40.80 -12.10 5.72
CA VAL A 878 -40.83 -13.55 5.76
C VAL A 878 -39.85 -14.02 6.81
N ASP A 879 -40.36 -14.23 8.02
CA ASP A 879 -39.51 -14.42 9.19
C ASP A 879 -39.25 -15.89 9.51
N THR A 880 -38.05 -16.17 10.03
CA THR A 880 -37.57 -17.51 10.34
C THR A 880 -37.18 -17.65 11.81
N VAL A 881 -37.69 -18.68 12.49
CA VAL A 881 -37.17 -19.08 13.82
C VAL A 881 -36.38 -20.38 13.67
N VAL A 882 -35.16 -20.39 14.20
CA VAL A 882 -34.23 -21.53 14.13
C VAL A 882 -34.22 -22.32 15.45
N TYR A 883 -34.37 -23.63 15.34
CA TYR A 883 -34.40 -24.62 16.43
C TYR A 883 -33.30 -25.67 16.24
N ASP A 884 -32.61 -26.04 17.33
CA ASP A 884 -31.43 -26.92 17.26
C ASP A 884 -31.76 -28.41 17.05
N GLY A 885 -32.95 -28.86 17.45
CA GLY A 885 -33.38 -30.25 17.35
C GLY A 885 -34.05 -30.61 16.02
N PRO A 886 -34.32 -31.89 15.76
CA PRO A 886 -35.10 -32.30 14.59
C PRO A 886 -36.59 -32.00 14.82
N ALA A 887 -37.37 -31.72 13.77
CA ALA A 887 -38.77 -31.32 13.86
C ALA A 887 -39.66 -32.30 14.65
N ALA A 888 -39.32 -33.59 14.65
CA ALA A 888 -40.06 -34.61 15.41
C ALA A 888 -39.94 -34.44 16.95
N ALA A 889 -38.97 -33.66 17.43
CA ALA A 889 -38.81 -33.32 18.84
C ALA A 889 -39.74 -32.17 19.30
N TYR A 890 -40.43 -31.52 18.35
CA TYR A 890 -41.24 -30.33 18.61
C TYR A 890 -42.72 -30.59 18.33
N THR A 891 -43.57 -30.00 19.17
CA THR A 891 -45.00 -29.92 18.94
C THR A 891 -45.34 -28.50 18.48
N VAL A 892 -45.81 -28.36 17.24
CA VAL A 892 -46.23 -27.07 16.66
C VAL A 892 -47.75 -26.99 16.63
N THR A 893 -48.32 -25.94 17.23
CA THR A 893 -49.78 -25.69 17.28
C THR A 893 -50.10 -24.23 16.95
N GLY A 894 -51.33 -23.93 16.50
CA GLY A 894 -51.75 -22.56 16.16
C GLY A 894 -51.65 -22.20 14.67
N SER A 895 -51.62 -20.91 14.35
CA SER A 895 -51.55 -20.36 12.97
C SER A 895 -50.38 -19.37 12.82
N ILE A 896 -50.07 -18.89 11.61
CA ILE A 896 -48.98 -17.92 11.39
C ILE A 896 -49.11 -16.68 12.29
N ALA A 897 -50.32 -16.14 12.40
CA ALA A 897 -50.59 -14.97 13.23
C ALA A 897 -50.31 -15.20 14.73
N SER A 898 -50.37 -16.46 15.19
CA SER A 898 -50.00 -16.85 16.55
C SER A 898 -49.87 -18.37 16.62
N ARG A 899 -48.63 -18.87 16.73
CA ARG A 899 -48.30 -20.29 16.88
C ARG A 899 -47.52 -20.52 18.17
N THR A 900 -47.57 -21.74 18.65
CA THR A 900 -46.82 -22.21 19.80
C THR A 900 -45.98 -23.41 19.40
N VAL A 901 -44.68 -23.36 19.70
CA VAL A 901 -43.71 -24.44 19.44
C VAL A 901 -43.19 -24.93 20.78
N THR A 902 -43.34 -26.21 21.08
CA THR A 902 -42.96 -26.78 22.38
C THR A 902 -41.99 -27.93 22.22
N SER A 903 -40.89 -27.92 22.98
CA SER A 903 -40.02 -29.08 23.17
C SER A 903 -39.56 -29.18 24.63
N ALA A 904 -38.96 -30.32 24.99
CA ALA A 904 -38.37 -30.48 26.32
C ALA A 904 -37.02 -29.75 26.46
N ALA A 905 -36.36 -29.42 25.35
CA ALA A 905 -35.02 -28.85 25.31
C ALA A 905 -35.01 -27.32 25.21
N GLU A 906 -35.98 -26.74 24.49
CA GLU A 906 -36.07 -25.31 24.18
C GLU A 906 -37.39 -24.70 24.67
N GLY A 907 -38.04 -25.33 25.64
CA GLY A 907 -39.21 -24.75 26.30
C GLY A 907 -40.47 -24.67 25.44
N ASN A 908 -41.32 -23.69 25.75
CA ASN A 908 -42.61 -23.45 25.13
C ASN A 908 -42.67 -22.04 24.56
N ASP A 909 -42.40 -21.91 23.27
CA ASP A 909 -42.27 -20.63 22.59
C ASP A 909 -43.57 -20.17 21.98
N THR A 910 -43.78 -18.85 22.01
CA THR A 910 -44.88 -18.17 21.33
C THR A 910 -44.34 -17.39 20.15
N LEU A 911 -44.84 -17.67 18.95
CA LEU A 911 -44.37 -17.05 17.71
C LEU A 911 -45.55 -16.28 17.11
N LEU A 912 -45.34 -15.01 16.82
CA LEU A 912 -46.29 -14.07 16.21
C LEU A 912 -45.73 -13.66 14.85
N SER A 913 -46.53 -13.77 13.80
CA SER A 913 -46.12 -13.42 12.43
C SER A 913 -44.76 -14.02 12.04
N ILE A 914 -44.59 -15.33 12.27
CA ILE A 914 -43.41 -16.07 11.82
C ILE A 914 -43.86 -17.00 10.71
N GLU A 915 -43.26 -16.94 9.54
CA GLU A 915 -43.67 -17.71 8.36
C GLU A 915 -42.94 -19.05 8.27
N ARG A 916 -41.68 -19.10 8.75
CA ARG A 916 -40.78 -20.25 8.61
C ARG A 916 -40.23 -20.74 9.95
N LEU A 917 -40.17 -22.06 10.12
CA LEU A 917 -39.47 -22.71 11.23
C LEU A 917 -38.34 -23.56 10.66
N GLN A 918 -37.11 -23.31 11.06
CA GLN A 918 -35.96 -24.12 10.69
C GLN A 918 -35.64 -25.07 11.84
N PHE A 919 -35.66 -26.38 11.57
CA PHE A 919 -35.16 -27.42 12.46
C PHE A 919 -33.87 -27.99 11.89
N SER A 920 -33.10 -28.72 12.70
CA SER A 920 -31.87 -29.36 12.23
C SER A 920 -32.06 -30.32 11.03
N ASP A 921 -33.25 -30.92 10.87
CA ASP A 921 -33.53 -31.93 9.84
C ASP A 921 -34.50 -31.48 8.73
N ARG A 922 -35.25 -30.38 8.91
CA ARG A 922 -36.14 -29.81 7.88
C ARG A 922 -36.47 -28.34 8.14
N ILE A 923 -36.87 -27.62 7.10
CA ILE A 923 -37.56 -26.33 7.21
C ILE A 923 -39.07 -26.56 7.06
N LEU A 924 -39.86 -26.09 8.02
CA LEU A 924 -41.30 -25.95 7.90
C LEU A 924 -41.63 -24.52 7.47
N ALA A 925 -41.67 -24.29 6.16
CA ALA A 925 -42.12 -23.03 5.57
C ALA A 925 -43.61 -23.10 5.23
N GLN A 926 -44.39 -22.08 5.58
CA GLN A 926 -45.74 -21.90 5.02
C GLN A 926 -45.74 -21.06 3.73
N ASP A 927 -44.58 -20.54 3.32
CA ASP A 927 -44.32 -19.98 1.98
C ASP A 927 -43.95 -21.08 0.96
N THR A 928 -44.68 -22.19 0.98
CA THR A 928 -44.55 -23.30 0.01
C THR A 928 -45.46 -23.13 -1.20
N THR A 929 -45.98 -21.91 -1.39
CA THR A 929 -46.64 -21.57 -2.65
C THR A 929 -45.62 -21.55 -3.78
N ALA A 930 -46.03 -21.80 -5.02
CA ALA A 930 -45.12 -21.83 -6.17
C ALA A 930 -44.38 -20.50 -6.43
N THR A 931 -44.73 -19.44 -5.69
CA THR A 931 -44.15 -18.10 -5.75
C THR A 931 -43.30 -17.75 -4.54
N GLY A 932 -43.15 -18.67 -3.58
CA GLY A 932 -42.42 -18.46 -2.33
C GLY A 932 -40.93 -18.70 -2.43
N ASN A 933 -40.11 -17.88 -1.78
CA ASN A 933 -38.65 -17.94 -1.95
C ASN A 933 -38.05 -19.27 -1.48
N THR A 934 -38.58 -19.90 -0.42
CA THR A 934 -38.13 -21.24 -0.01
C THR A 934 -38.46 -22.32 -1.04
N TYR A 935 -39.63 -22.24 -1.67
CA TYR A 935 -40.01 -23.17 -2.74
C TYR A 935 -39.14 -22.98 -3.97
N LEU A 936 -38.87 -21.71 -4.33
CA LEU A 936 -38.05 -21.36 -5.48
C LEU A 936 -36.57 -21.77 -5.28
N ALA A 937 -35.99 -21.51 -4.11
CA ALA A 937 -34.65 -21.97 -3.76
C ALA A 937 -34.58 -23.50 -3.72
N TYR A 938 -35.57 -24.19 -3.14
CA TYR A 938 -35.66 -25.65 -3.16
C TYR A 938 -35.74 -26.19 -4.58
N ALA A 939 -36.61 -25.62 -5.42
CA ALA A 939 -36.78 -26.05 -6.80
C ALA A 939 -35.50 -25.86 -7.61
N MET A 940 -34.80 -24.74 -7.42
CA MET A 940 -33.53 -24.44 -8.08
C MET A 940 -32.41 -25.38 -7.61
N LEU A 941 -32.27 -25.61 -6.31
CA LEU A 941 -31.27 -26.54 -5.76
C LEU A 941 -31.53 -27.98 -6.18
N ASN A 942 -32.79 -28.43 -6.11
CA ASN A 942 -33.17 -29.77 -6.54
C ASN A 942 -33.01 -29.94 -8.06
N ALA A 943 -33.19 -28.89 -8.85
CA ALA A 943 -32.89 -28.90 -10.27
C ALA A 943 -31.38 -28.93 -10.55
N ALA A 944 -30.59 -28.13 -9.82
CA ALA A 944 -29.14 -28.04 -9.98
C ALA A 944 -28.44 -29.38 -9.65
N PHE A 945 -28.85 -30.02 -8.56
CA PHE A 945 -28.16 -31.19 -8.02
C PHE A 945 -28.90 -32.52 -8.25
N ASP A 946 -30.03 -32.52 -8.95
CA ASP A 946 -30.95 -33.65 -9.16
C ASP A 946 -31.27 -34.43 -7.86
N THR A 947 -31.20 -33.73 -6.73
CA THR A 947 -31.35 -34.28 -5.39
C THR A 947 -31.91 -33.21 -4.47
N ALA A 948 -32.76 -33.62 -3.52
CA ALA A 948 -33.33 -32.68 -2.57
C ALA A 948 -32.20 -32.08 -1.71
N PRO A 949 -32.06 -30.74 -1.63
CA PRO A 949 -31.05 -30.11 -0.80
C PRO A 949 -31.26 -30.44 0.67
N ASP A 950 -30.16 -30.52 1.42
CA ASP A 950 -30.27 -30.55 2.88
C ASP A 950 -30.78 -29.20 3.42
N THR A 951 -31.08 -29.19 4.71
CA THR A 951 -31.62 -28.00 5.38
C THR A 951 -30.67 -26.83 5.44
N ALA A 952 -29.38 -27.08 5.60
CA ALA A 952 -28.39 -26.01 5.71
C ALA A 952 -28.26 -25.30 4.35
N LEU A 953 -28.13 -26.09 3.28
CA LEU A 953 -28.05 -25.63 1.91
C LEU A 953 -29.34 -24.90 1.50
N LEU A 954 -30.51 -25.47 1.80
CA LEU A 954 -31.78 -24.82 1.48
C LEU A 954 -31.96 -23.50 2.23
N SER A 955 -31.59 -23.44 3.51
CA SER A 955 -31.65 -22.19 4.29
C SER A 955 -30.72 -21.13 3.73
N GLN A 956 -29.47 -21.50 3.41
CA GLN A 956 -28.48 -20.59 2.83
C GLN A 956 -29.00 -19.93 1.55
N TRP A 957 -29.46 -20.73 0.58
CA TRP A 957 -29.89 -20.20 -0.71
C TRP A 957 -31.28 -19.56 -0.67
N THR A 958 -32.12 -19.93 0.30
CA THR A 958 -33.36 -19.19 0.58
C THR A 958 -33.04 -17.79 1.09
N ALA A 959 -32.12 -17.66 2.05
CA ALA A 959 -31.66 -16.36 2.55
C ALA A 959 -31.01 -15.52 1.45
N GLN A 960 -30.21 -16.15 0.59
CA GLN A 960 -29.64 -15.48 -0.59
C GLN A 960 -30.73 -14.93 -1.52
N LEU A 961 -31.78 -15.72 -1.79
CA LEU A 961 -32.91 -15.27 -2.61
C LEU A 961 -33.71 -14.15 -1.94
N ASP A 962 -33.88 -14.23 -0.62
CA ASP A 962 -34.52 -13.18 0.16
C ASP A 962 -33.72 -11.86 0.11
N ARG A 963 -32.37 -11.93 0.01
CA ARG A 963 -31.46 -10.78 -0.17
C ARG A 963 -31.54 -10.19 -1.58
N VAL A 964 -31.38 -11.03 -2.62
CA VAL A 964 -31.28 -10.55 -4.01
C VAL A 964 -32.63 -10.29 -4.67
N GLY A 965 -33.72 -10.81 -4.10
CA GLY A 965 -35.11 -10.60 -4.57
C GLY A 965 -35.42 -11.12 -5.98
N SER A 966 -34.49 -11.86 -6.59
CA SER A 966 -34.52 -12.24 -8.01
C SER A 966 -33.97 -13.64 -8.20
N LEU A 967 -34.72 -14.48 -8.94
CA LEU A 967 -34.28 -15.83 -9.29
C LEU A 967 -33.10 -15.85 -10.26
N GLY A 968 -32.92 -14.79 -11.05
CA GLY A 968 -31.77 -14.67 -11.95
C GLY A 968 -30.47 -14.47 -11.16
N ALA A 969 -30.50 -13.60 -10.16
CA ALA A 969 -29.36 -13.35 -9.29
C ALA A 969 -29.06 -14.56 -8.39
N LEU A 970 -30.09 -15.26 -7.91
CA LEU A 970 -29.91 -16.52 -7.18
C LEU A 970 -29.24 -17.59 -8.07
N ALA A 971 -29.69 -17.71 -9.32
CA ALA A 971 -29.12 -18.66 -10.26
C ALA A 971 -27.64 -18.35 -10.49
N GLN A 972 -27.31 -17.07 -10.77
CA GLN A 972 -25.94 -16.61 -10.98
C GLN A 972 -25.04 -16.96 -9.80
N ALA A 973 -25.46 -16.63 -8.58
CA ALA A 973 -24.71 -16.94 -7.38
C ALA A 973 -24.49 -18.46 -7.23
N MET A 974 -25.46 -19.31 -7.60
CA MET A 974 -25.28 -20.77 -7.62
C MET A 974 -24.30 -21.25 -8.70
N ILE A 975 -24.23 -20.58 -9.87
CA ILE A 975 -23.25 -20.88 -10.92
C ILE A 975 -21.85 -20.63 -10.36
N ASN A 976 -21.63 -19.43 -9.83
CA ASN A 976 -20.35 -18.98 -9.28
C ASN A 976 -19.90 -19.93 -8.15
N ALA A 977 -20.84 -20.36 -7.29
CA ALA A 977 -20.53 -21.22 -6.16
C ALA A 977 -20.19 -22.68 -6.51
N TYR A 978 -20.83 -23.27 -7.54
CA TYR A 978 -20.77 -24.72 -7.77
C TYR A 978 -20.25 -25.15 -9.13
N ALA A 979 -20.22 -24.26 -10.11
CA ALA A 979 -19.75 -24.55 -11.46
C ALA A 979 -19.05 -23.33 -12.10
N PRO A 980 -17.96 -22.85 -11.49
CA PRO A 980 -17.18 -21.75 -12.06
C PRO A 980 -16.71 -22.10 -13.48
N GLY A 981 -17.01 -21.23 -14.45
CA GLY A 981 -16.67 -21.41 -15.87
C GLY A 981 -17.76 -22.05 -16.75
N VAL A 982 -18.94 -22.38 -16.21
CA VAL A 982 -20.11 -22.73 -17.03
C VAL A 982 -20.83 -21.45 -17.45
N SER A 983 -20.98 -21.20 -18.76
CA SER A 983 -21.62 -19.97 -19.24
C SER A 983 -23.09 -19.85 -18.80
N ASP A 984 -23.50 -18.62 -18.46
CA ASP A 984 -24.85 -18.26 -17.99
C ASP A 984 -25.95 -18.93 -18.82
N GLU A 985 -25.77 -18.95 -20.13
CA GLU A 985 -26.76 -19.44 -21.10
C GLU A 985 -26.99 -20.96 -21.02
N ALA A 986 -25.98 -21.74 -20.65
CA ALA A 986 -26.06 -23.20 -20.61
C ALA A 986 -26.75 -23.71 -19.34
N LEU A 987 -26.45 -23.08 -18.20
CA LEU A 987 -27.01 -23.46 -16.91
C LEU A 987 -28.39 -22.83 -16.67
N VAL A 988 -28.62 -21.57 -17.08
CA VAL A 988 -29.96 -20.95 -17.03
C VAL A 988 -30.95 -21.77 -17.87
N ALA A 989 -30.54 -22.28 -19.04
CA ALA A 989 -31.39 -23.16 -19.86
C ALA A 989 -31.73 -24.49 -19.17
N TYR A 990 -30.81 -25.06 -18.40
CA TYR A 990 -31.01 -26.30 -17.63
C TYR A 990 -31.89 -26.07 -16.38
N LEU A 991 -31.60 -25.02 -15.60
CA LEU A 991 -32.31 -24.67 -14.37
C LEU A 991 -33.74 -24.15 -14.63
N TRP A 992 -33.97 -23.38 -15.69
CA TRP A 992 -35.32 -22.90 -16.03
C TRP A 992 -36.16 -23.91 -16.82
N GLY A 993 -35.53 -24.83 -17.57
CA GLY A 993 -36.21 -25.91 -18.28
C GLY A 993 -36.85 -26.95 -17.35
N THR A 994 -36.45 -26.99 -16.08
CA THR A 994 -36.96 -27.90 -15.05
C THR A 994 -38.00 -27.25 -14.13
N ILE A 995 -38.01 -25.92 -13.99
CA ILE A 995 -38.93 -25.16 -13.13
C ILE A 995 -40.28 -24.87 -13.82
N VAL A 996 -40.34 -24.85 -15.16
CA VAL A 996 -41.58 -24.65 -15.92
C VAL A 996 -41.90 -25.93 -16.69
N GLU A 997 -43.07 -26.53 -16.47
CA GLU A 997 -43.50 -27.82 -17.07
C GLU A 997 -43.58 -27.84 -18.62
N THR A 998 -43.13 -26.79 -19.30
CA THR A 998 -42.97 -26.73 -20.76
C THR A 998 -41.60 -26.15 -21.13
N PRO A 999 -40.71 -26.92 -21.79
CA PRO A 999 -39.41 -26.42 -22.25
C PRO A 999 -39.58 -25.24 -23.20
N ILE A 1000 -38.84 -24.16 -22.97
CA ILE A 1000 -38.70 -23.04 -23.92
C ILE A 1000 -37.78 -23.53 -25.05
N PRO A 1001 -38.23 -23.51 -26.32
CA PRO A 1001 -37.38 -23.93 -27.43
C PRO A 1001 -36.21 -22.94 -27.62
N LEU A 1002 -35.02 -23.46 -27.95
CA LEU A 1002 -33.76 -22.71 -27.98
C LEU A 1002 -33.78 -21.47 -28.89
N ASP A 1003 -34.68 -21.43 -29.88
CA ASP A 1003 -34.89 -20.32 -30.80
C ASP A 1003 -35.68 -19.14 -30.19
N ALA A 1004 -36.33 -19.34 -29.04
CA ALA A 1004 -36.97 -18.30 -28.24
C ALA A 1004 -36.06 -17.76 -27.12
N LEU A 1005 -34.97 -18.46 -26.78
CA LEU A 1005 -34.12 -18.15 -25.61
C LEU A 1005 -33.37 -16.82 -25.77
N SER A 1006 -32.77 -16.55 -26.93
CA SER A 1006 -32.05 -15.29 -27.20
C SER A 1006 -32.97 -14.07 -27.31
N THR A 1007 -34.21 -14.27 -27.75
CA THR A 1007 -35.23 -13.21 -27.82
C THR A 1007 -35.84 -12.92 -26.45
N TYR A 1008 -35.97 -13.93 -25.58
CA TYR A 1008 -36.45 -13.77 -24.19
C TYR A 1008 -35.39 -13.13 -23.29
N VAL A 1009 -34.11 -13.53 -23.43
CA VAL A 1009 -32.96 -12.89 -22.77
C VAL A 1009 -32.82 -11.43 -23.22
N GLY A 1010 -33.07 -11.12 -24.50
CA GLY A 1010 -33.11 -9.74 -25.00
C GLY A 1010 -34.28 -8.90 -24.46
N LEU A 1011 -35.44 -9.51 -24.18
CA LEU A 1011 -36.63 -8.84 -23.64
C LEU A 1011 -36.55 -8.59 -22.12
N VAL A 1012 -35.90 -9.49 -21.37
CA VAL A 1012 -35.61 -9.33 -19.93
C VAL A 1012 -34.63 -8.19 -19.71
N ARG A 1013 -33.67 -7.98 -20.62
CA ARG A 1013 -32.72 -6.86 -20.57
C ARG A 1013 -33.34 -5.46 -20.78
N SER A 1014 -34.56 -5.34 -21.32
CA SER A 1014 -35.13 -4.02 -21.69
C SER A 1014 -36.41 -3.59 -20.95
N GLY A 1015 -36.95 -4.40 -20.04
CA GLY A 1015 -37.95 -3.97 -19.05
C GLY A 1015 -39.31 -3.40 -19.53
N SER A 1016 -39.81 -3.70 -20.74
CA SER A 1016 -41.14 -3.21 -21.18
C SER A 1016 -41.83 -4.11 -22.20
N TYR A 1017 -43.11 -4.46 -21.95
CA TYR A 1017 -43.93 -5.29 -22.84
C TYR A 1017 -45.16 -4.53 -23.40
N THR A 1018 -45.42 -4.63 -24.70
CA THR A 1018 -46.75 -4.35 -25.28
C THR A 1018 -47.19 -5.42 -26.28
N GLN A 1019 -48.50 -5.69 -26.30
CA GLN A 1019 -49.15 -6.77 -27.06
C GLN A 1019 -49.02 -6.65 -28.60
N ALA A 1020 -48.59 -5.48 -29.10
CA ALA A 1020 -48.35 -5.26 -30.53
C ALA A 1020 -47.03 -5.88 -31.03
N GLY A 1021 -45.98 -5.93 -30.19
CA GLY A 1021 -44.69 -6.52 -30.55
C GLY A 1021 -44.76 -8.05 -30.75
N LEU A 1022 -45.71 -8.70 -30.07
CA LEU A 1022 -45.96 -10.14 -30.18
C LEU A 1022 -46.58 -10.58 -31.52
N VAL A 1023 -47.18 -9.65 -32.28
CA VAL A 1023 -47.90 -9.99 -33.53
C VAL A 1023 -47.01 -9.83 -34.77
N GLU A 1024 -45.97 -8.98 -34.70
CA GLU A 1024 -45.04 -8.75 -35.80
C GLU A 1024 -44.00 -9.89 -35.95
N LEU A 1025 -43.70 -10.59 -34.85
CA LEU A 1025 -42.72 -11.69 -34.80
C LEU A 1025 -43.20 -12.97 -35.50
N VAL A 1026 -44.51 -13.16 -35.66
CA VAL A 1026 -45.11 -14.41 -36.17
C VAL A 1026 -45.07 -14.52 -37.70
N THR A 1027 -44.67 -13.46 -38.42
CA THR A 1027 -44.85 -13.39 -39.88
C THR A 1027 -43.56 -13.44 -40.72
N THR A 1028 -42.36 -13.48 -40.12
CA THR A 1028 -41.14 -13.05 -40.84
C THR A 1028 -39.95 -14.02 -40.94
N LEU A 1029 -39.92 -15.20 -40.31
CA LEU A 1029 -38.68 -16.00 -40.25
C LEU A 1029 -38.80 -17.39 -40.91
N ASP A 1030 -38.66 -17.40 -42.24
CA ASP A 1030 -38.42 -18.58 -43.10
C ASP A 1030 -36.94 -19.03 -42.99
N LEU A 1031 -36.54 -20.04 -42.20
CA LEU A 1031 -35.21 -20.67 -42.37
C LEU A 1031 -35.08 -22.19 -42.05
N ASN A 1032 -34.44 -22.84 -43.03
CA ASN A 1032 -33.70 -24.12 -43.17
C ASN A 1032 -33.91 -25.32 -42.21
N THR A 1033 -34.44 -26.41 -42.78
CA THR A 1033 -34.85 -27.67 -42.15
C THR A 1033 -33.78 -28.77 -42.06
N VAL A 1034 -32.52 -28.55 -42.49
CA VAL A 1034 -31.54 -29.66 -42.61
C VAL A 1034 -30.60 -29.79 -41.41
N GLU A 1035 -30.29 -28.73 -40.66
CA GLU A 1035 -29.45 -28.82 -39.45
C GLU A 1035 -30.25 -29.02 -38.15
N ILE A 1036 -31.55 -28.71 -38.15
CA ILE A 1036 -32.44 -28.87 -36.98
C ILE A 1036 -32.99 -30.31 -36.86
N ALA A 1037 -33.05 -31.07 -37.95
CA ALA A 1037 -33.51 -32.45 -37.91
C ALA A 1037 -32.58 -33.41 -37.12
N GLY A 1038 -31.35 -32.99 -36.81
CA GLY A 1038 -30.39 -33.79 -36.05
C GLY A 1038 -30.50 -33.68 -34.52
N ILE A 1039 -31.16 -32.64 -34.00
CA ILE A 1039 -31.18 -32.31 -32.56
C ILE A 1039 -32.60 -32.38 -31.97
N VAL A 1040 -33.64 -32.35 -32.80
CA VAL A 1040 -35.02 -32.57 -32.35
C VAL A 1040 -35.18 -34.00 -31.83
N GLY A 1041 -35.33 -34.13 -30.51
CA GLY A 1041 -35.58 -35.39 -29.80
C GLY A 1041 -34.39 -35.99 -29.04
N GLN A 1042 -33.25 -35.30 -28.95
CA GLN A 1042 -32.15 -35.71 -28.07
C GLN A 1042 -32.15 -34.89 -26.78
N THR A 1043 -32.08 -35.59 -25.64
CA THR A 1043 -31.75 -35.01 -24.35
C THR A 1043 -30.31 -34.51 -24.38
N LEU A 1044 -30.08 -33.21 -24.22
CA LEU A 1044 -28.76 -32.69 -23.86
C LEU A 1044 -28.45 -33.19 -22.45
N GLN A 1045 -27.63 -34.23 -22.35
CA GLN A 1045 -27.08 -34.69 -21.08
C GLN A 1045 -25.83 -33.84 -20.80
N LEU A 1046 -25.97 -32.81 -19.98
CA LEU A 1046 -24.82 -32.24 -19.28
C LEU A 1046 -24.43 -33.21 -18.17
N ASP A 1047 -23.13 -33.40 -17.96
CA ASP A 1047 -22.62 -34.38 -16.99
C ASP A 1047 -22.94 -33.91 -15.57
N PRO A 1048 -23.65 -34.72 -14.73
CA PRO A 1048 -23.86 -34.40 -13.32
C PRO A 1048 -22.56 -34.14 -12.54
N ALA A 1049 -21.40 -34.56 -13.06
CA ALA A 1049 -20.09 -34.23 -12.52
C ALA A 1049 -19.74 -32.73 -12.56
N TRP A 1050 -20.51 -31.90 -13.27
CA TRP A 1050 -20.31 -30.45 -13.32
C TRP A 1050 -20.87 -29.71 -12.11
N PHE A 1051 -21.70 -30.36 -11.28
CA PHE A 1051 -22.26 -29.83 -10.03
C PHE A 1051 -22.04 -30.81 -8.89
N PRO A 1052 -20.79 -31.00 -8.42
CA PRO A 1052 -20.54 -31.90 -7.30
C PRO A 1052 -21.28 -31.37 -6.05
N PRO A 1053 -21.98 -32.23 -5.30
CA PRO A 1053 -22.62 -31.83 -4.05
C PRO A 1053 -21.55 -31.35 -3.04
N PRO A 1054 -21.89 -30.43 -2.13
CA PRO A 1054 -20.93 -29.93 -1.13
C PRO A 1054 -20.33 -31.09 -0.32
N GLY A 1055 -18.99 -31.23 -0.39
CA GLY A 1055 -18.23 -32.25 0.35
C GLY A 1055 -17.84 -33.53 -0.41
N ALA A 1056 -17.93 -33.54 -1.75
CA ALA A 1056 -17.42 -34.61 -2.62
C ALA A 1056 -15.99 -34.35 -3.11
#